data_AF-A0A7C7ARD1-F1
#
_entry.id   AF-A0A7C7ARD1-F1
#
_cell.length_a   1.000
_cell.length_b   1.000
_cell.length_c   1.000
_cell.angle_alpha   90.00
_cell.angle_beta   90.00
_cell.angle_gamma   90.00
#
_symmetry.space_group_name_H-M   'P 1'
#
loop_
_entity.id
_entity.type
_entity.pdbx_description
1 polymer ?
#
loop_
_entity_poly.entity_id
_entity_poly.type
_entity_poly.pdbx_seq_one_letter_code
_entity_poly.pdbx_strand_id
1 'polypeptide(L)'
;MKKILASMLVILGLFLISGCGGERKMPTISNPKDVYLEAVEGEFTYTILNQRMYDKMKKQYGINILLDLADEYLMQNIKKDGVSYWDAVTEERIEEELTNDIFPDGTDGLTEEEITTERNEYMEDLFINYGLVSEQDVIDYYRLLIAKETYTRDQLTAKYEEKDFTDKEYEKYYNDNYQKGYYAIIVAYDSIKQYQDALKQLGIRITTAGQWVWIGNSIPLTDQEIVKALIDLYNTNNSYLVEGYPNQTLTLKQGEQYNLVDGKIVFDLEKIDMLYYTHKDITNYQSEIRDLMDKQMTSYPEGDFWYTKQAQAYKNGSRHAFVLEIGEQKFEFEDVKAEIKTKLLEAQVTNINIAKTFAQLRQEKGFVIYDRELDAKYESLVKSYIEYAQSKKGHGTIVAKIEDYEITADDLFVRMSYNYGISTAASELEYLRYLYNTNLNKIYDVKAKKALNANKWSVIETDAADEKKSFNDNAYADYGYPKKYGWKNFLRDFYGVNNDEELKLYYLFQDIRNDYASSVGDVSEVDEDDELWQFYLTQMNKQVEKFYNVSAIQLLITLKDKSGNNIDPAKWTDGQKTLAEEFYRQVIDYLESATGSYEKKMKDIVDAYQKAPRFLAGRNQNADEQPVVEGADYVFNGIQLSKFKTAGLVITYQDLGTFKNGSYGDAFDAVVHAIWEADPDSETPYLYGHEDEEYQYLVTTRGYHVYVNKKSIDIPKWKDGDEKKVLPTLEKVKVYLNNENDKSLTSELKTAITTYFQPIKNEFSGSNNVARLTYSALKEFQYDFKAEDFEQDDFFRYLDIQIQRAEDALKYK
;
A
#
# COMPACT_ATOMS: atom_id res chain seq x y z
N MET A 1 -21.27 1.85 -1.02
CA MET A 1 -19.88 1.89 -0.52
C MET A 1 -19.44 3.34 -0.48
N LYS A 2 -19.04 3.82 0.70
CA LYS A 2 -18.58 5.18 0.95
C LYS A 2 -17.07 5.23 0.76
N LYS A 3 -16.59 6.31 0.12
CA LYS A 3 -15.22 6.84 0.08
C LYS A 3 -14.16 5.96 -0.60
N ILE A 4 -13.75 6.40 -1.80
CA ILE A 4 -12.37 6.59 -2.32
C ILE A 4 -12.57 7.21 -3.73
N LEU A 5 -11.64 8.04 -4.19
CA LEU A 5 -11.70 9.01 -5.31
C LEU A 5 -12.34 10.37 -4.98
N ALA A 6 -11.64 11.14 -4.15
CA ALA A 6 -11.66 12.58 -4.21
C ALA A 6 -10.23 13.04 -4.54
N SER A 7 -10.01 13.45 -5.80
CA SER A 7 -9.02 14.46 -6.25
C SER A 7 -9.04 14.68 -7.77
N MET A 8 -10.21 14.67 -8.40
CA MET A 8 -10.47 15.27 -9.72
C MET A 8 -11.93 15.72 -9.75
N LEU A 9 -12.25 16.87 -9.15
CA LEU A 9 -13.47 17.68 -9.42
C LEU A 9 -13.69 18.72 -8.31
N VAL A 10 -13.15 19.92 -8.52
CA VAL A 10 -13.73 21.20 -8.06
C VAL A 10 -13.27 22.19 -9.16
N ILE A 11 -14.11 22.89 -9.93
CA ILE A 11 -14.99 23.98 -9.48
C ILE A 11 -16.10 24.24 -10.53
N LEU A 12 -17.33 24.29 -10.02
CA LEU A 12 -18.54 24.83 -10.64
C LEU A 12 -18.50 26.37 -10.75
N GLY A 13 -18.85 26.88 -11.93
CA GLY A 13 -19.71 28.05 -12.12
C GLY A 13 -19.13 29.47 -11.95
N LEU A 14 -18.93 30.17 -13.07
CA LEU A 14 -19.57 31.48 -13.37
C LEU A 14 -19.29 31.85 -14.84
N PHE A 15 -20.29 31.62 -15.70
CA PHE A 15 -20.39 32.24 -17.03
C PHE A 15 -21.26 33.50 -16.96
N LEU A 16 -20.95 34.44 -17.88
CA LEU A 16 -21.56 35.73 -18.27
C LEU A 16 -20.60 36.86 -17.88
N ILE A 17 -19.93 37.52 -18.83
CA ILE A 17 -20.55 38.46 -19.79
C ILE A 17 -19.85 38.41 -21.16
N SER A 18 -20.65 38.26 -22.21
CA SER A 18 -20.30 38.57 -23.60
C SER A 18 -20.14 40.08 -23.76
N GLY A 19 -18.92 40.55 -24.02
CA GLY A 19 -18.65 41.88 -24.55
C GLY A 19 -18.02 41.76 -25.92
N CYS A 20 -18.71 42.26 -26.95
CA CYS A 20 -18.23 42.30 -28.33
C CYS A 20 -16.84 42.95 -28.45
N GLY A 21 -15.86 42.17 -28.92
CA GLY A 21 -14.55 42.60 -29.40
C GLY A 21 -14.05 41.52 -30.36
N GLY A 22 -13.41 41.91 -31.47
CA GLY A 22 -13.05 41.01 -32.57
C GLY A 22 -12.42 39.69 -32.12
N GLU A 23 -12.72 38.61 -32.85
CA GLU A 23 -12.29 37.24 -32.51
C GLU A 23 -10.81 37.19 -32.09
N ARG A 24 -10.56 36.77 -30.85
CA ARG A 24 -9.21 36.55 -30.31
C ARG A 24 -8.47 35.60 -31.27
N LYS A 25 -7.41 36.09 -31.94
CA LYS A 25 -6.59 35.27 -32.84
C LYS A 25 -5.89 34.18 -32.01
N MET A 26 -6.42 32.96 -32.08
CA MET A 26 -5.93 31.85 -31.26
C MET A 26 -4.54 31.41 -31.71
N PRO A 27 -3.64 31.05 -30.78
CA PRO A 27 -2.35 30.45 -31.10
C PRO A 27 -2.54 29.15 -31.89
N THR A 28 -1.82 29.00 -33.00
CA THR A 28 -1.82 27.80 -33.83
C THR A 28 -0.39 27.36 -34.12
N ILE A 29 -0.16 26.05 -34.13
CA ILE A 29 1.11 25.47 -34.59
C ILE A 29 1.37 25.82 -36.05
N SER A 30 2.65 25.87 -36.45
CA SER A 30 3.05 26.28 -37.79
C SER A 30 2.64 25.29 -38.88
N ASN A 31 2.65 23.99 -38.58
CA ASN A 31 2.45 22.90 -39.53
C ASN A 31 1.27 21.97 -39.16
N PRO A 32 0.02 22.47 -39.10
CA PRO A 32 -1.11 21.71 -38.55
C PRO A 32 -1.58 20.55 -39.43
N LYS A 33 -1.28 20.58 -40.74
CA LYS A 33 -1.71 19.57 -41.71
C LYS A 33 -0.65 18.49 -41.98
N ASP A 34 0.53 18.65 -41.40
CA ASP A 34 1.60 17.69 -41.58
C ASP A 34 1.28 16.42 -40.79
N VAL A 35 1.77 15.30 -41.32
CA VAL A 35 1.64 14.00 -40.68
C VAL A 35 2.55 13.99 -39.47
N TYR A 36 2.02 13.55 -38.33
CA TYR A 36 2.76 13.29 -37.11
C TYR A 36 3.29 11.85 -37.09
N LEU A 37 2.40 10.91 -37.42
CA LEU A 37 2.67 9.48 -37.46
C LEU A 37 1.81 8.82 -38.54
N GLU A 38 2.40 7.91 -39.31
CA GLU A 38 1.69 6.93 -40.11
C GLU A 38 2.01 5.52 -39.61
N ALA A 39 0.98 4.66 -39.54
CA ALA A 39 1.13 3.27 -39.15
C ALA A 39 0.35 2.35 -40.12
N VAL A 40 0.92 1.20 -40.46
CA VAL A 40 0.33 0.24 -41.40
C VAL A 40 0.11 -1.11 -40.73
N GLU A 41 -1.13 -1.60 -40.78
CA GLU A 41 -1.57 -2.95 -40.38
C GLU A 41 -2.12 -3.66 -41.63
N GLY A 42 -1.27 -4.43 -42.31
CA GLY A 42 -1.67 -5.10 -43.56
C GLY A 42 -2.11 -4.11 -44.65
N GLU A 43 -3.39 -4.11 -45.01
CA GLU A 43 -3.98 -3.18 -45.99
C GLU A 43 -4.49 -1.86 -45.38
N PHE A 44 -4.50 -1.74 -44.05
CA PHE A 44 -4.99 -0.56 -43.36
C PHE A 44 -3.86 0.40 -43.04
N THR A 45 -3.99 1.64 -43.50
CA THR A 45 -3.10 2.76 -43.14
C THR A 45 -3.84 3.70 -42.19
N TYR A 46 -3.21 4.01 -41.06
CA TYR A 46 -3.65 4.97 -40.06
C TYR A 46 -2.74 6.18 -40.08
N THR A 47 -3.31 7.37 -40.28
CA THR A 47 -2.56 8.63 -40.34
C THR A 47 -3.02 9.55 -39.22
N ILE A 48 -2.09 10.02 -38.40
CA ILE A 48 -2.30 11.01 -37.35
C ILE A 48 -1.64 12.32 -37.78
N LEU A 49 -2.37 13.43 -37.70
CA LEU A 49 -1.87 14.76 -38.06
C LEU A 49 -1.39 15.54 -36.82
N ASN A 50 -0.46 16.47 -37.02
CA ASN A 50 0.03 17.35 -35.94
C ASN A 50 -1.08 18.08 -35.20
N GLN A 51 -2.07 18.62 -35.92
CA GLN A 51 -3.21 19.30 -35.29
C GLN A 51 -3.98 18.38 -34.32
N ARG A 52 -4.16 17.10 -34.67
CA ARG A 52 -4.88 16.14 -33.83
C ARG A 52 -4.12 15.85 -32.54
N MET A 53 -2.81 15.64 -32.64
CA MET A 53 -1.94 15.44 -31.48
C MET A 53 -1.89 16.68 -30.59
N TYR A 54 -1.70 17.86 -31.17
CA TYR A 54 -1.67 19.12 -30.43
C TYR A 54 -2.98 19.37 -29.67
N ASP A 55 -4.13 19.19 -30.30
CA ASP A 55 -5.43 19.41 -29.64
C ASP A 55 -5.65 18.43 -28.49
N LYS A 56 -5.30 17.14 -28.65
CA LYS A 56 -5.42 16.15 -27.59
C LYS A 56 -4.49 16.45 -26.42
N MET A 57 -3.21 16.66 -26.68
CA MET A 57 -2.23 16.92 -25.63
C MET A 57 -2.47 18.29 -24.96
N LYS A 58 -2.83 19.34 -25.70
CA LYS A 58 -3.18 20.64 -25.11
C LYS A 58 -4.39 20.53 -24.18
N LYS A 59 -5.40 19.73 -24.57
CA LYS A 59 -6.57 19.50 -23.73
C LYS A 59 -6.19 18.77 -22.44
N GLN A 60 -5.35 17.75 -22.51
CA GLN A 60 -5.06 16.88 -21.37
C GLN A 60 -3.94 17.42 -20.46
N TYR A 61 -2.85 17.92 -21.05
CA TYR A 61 -1.59 18.25 -20.37
C TYR A 61 -1.16 19.72 -20.53
N GLY A 62 -1.71 20.44 -21.51
CA GLY A 62 -1.17 21.72 -21.96
C GLY A 62 -1.04 22.81 -20.91
N ILE A 63 -1.90 22.86 -19.89
CA ILE A 63 -1.74 23.86 -18.81
C ILE A 63 -0.56 23.52 -17.90
N ASN A 64 -0.36 22.25 -17.54
CA ASN A 64 0.73 21.85 -16.65
C ASN A 64 2.08 22.08 -17.34
N ILE A 65 2.23 21.61 -18.59
CA ILE A 65 3.46 21.84 -19.36
C ILE A 65 3.74 23.33 -19.58
N LEU A 66 2.70 24.13 -19.86
CA LEU A 66 2.87 25.59 -20.00
C LEU A 66 3.40 26.23 -18.70
N LEU A 67 2.91 25.77 -17.55
CA LEU A 67 3.32 26.25 -16.24
C LEU A 67 4.72 25.78 -15.86
N ASP A 68 5.11 24.57 -16.24
CA ASP A 68 6.47 24.06 -16.01
C ASP A 68 7.48 24.83 -16.86
N LEU A 69 7.20 25.07 -18.15
CA LEU A 69 8.05 25.91 -19.01
C LEU A 69 8.23 27.34 -18.46
N ALA A 70 7.16 27.92 -17.92
CA ALA A 70 7.23 29.25 -17.29
C ALA A 70 8.02 29.22 -15.97
N ASP A 71 7.83 28.19 -15.14
CA ASP A 71 8.51 28.06 -13.85
C ASP A 71 9.99 27.74 -14.01
N GLU A 72 10.34 26.89 -14.97
CA GLU A 72 11.72 26.56 -15.32
C GLU A 72 12.47 27.84 -15.73
N TYR A 73 11.88 28.65 -16.63
CA TYR A 73 12.44 29.96 -17.00
C TYR A 73 12.65 30.84 -15.76
N LEU A 74 11.67 30.92 -14.86
CA LEU A 74 11.80 31.71 -13.63
C LEU A 74 12.92 31.19 -12.73
N MET A 75 13.02 29.88 -12.51
CA MET A 75 14.04 29.27 -11.65
C MET A 75 15.46 29.39 -12.22
N GLN A 76 15.60 29.37 -13.55
CA GLN A 76 16.88 29.60 -14.23
C GLN A 76 17.33 31.07 -14.20
N ASN A 77 16.40 32.02 -14.08
CA ASN A 77 16.71 33.46 -14.20
C ASN A 77 16.69 34.23 -12.87
N ILE A 78 15.94 33.78 -11.86
CA ILE A 78 15.94 34.40 -10.53
C ILE A 78 17.15 33.92 -9.75
N LYS A 79 17.92 34.85 -9.19
CA LYS A 79 19.19 34.57 -8.51
C LYS A 79 19.17 34.91 -7.02
N LYS A 80 19.80 34.06 -6.22
CA LYS A 80 20.18 34.30 -4.83
C LYS A 80 21.70 34.20 -4.73
N ASP A 81 22.35 35.22 -4.17
CA ASP A 81 23.81 35.30 -4.03
C ASP A 81 24.58 35.06 -5.35
N GLY A 82 23.98 35.43 -6.49
CA GLY A 82 24.58 35.33 -7.82
C GLY A 82 24.34 34.00 -8.56
N VAL A 83 23.74 33.00 -7.92
CA VAL A 83 23.40 31.68 -8.51
C VAL A 83 21.88 31.59 -8.71
N SER A 84 21.43 30.97 -9.81
CA SER A 84 20.00 30.78 -10.05
C SER A 84 19.41 29.72 -9.10
N TYR A 85 18.10 29.76 -8.84
CA TYR A 85 17.46 28.72 -8.03
C TYR A 85 17.53 27.34 -8.70
N TRP A 86 17.63 27.28 -10.02
CA TRP A 86 17.87 26.06 -10.79
C TRP A 86 19.28 25.50 -10.55
N ASP A 87 20.32 26.32 -10.73
CA ASP A 87 21.72 25.90 -10.63
C ASP A 87 22.17 25.67 -9.17
N ALA A 88 21.41 26.18 -8.20
CA ALA A 88 21.66 25.96 -6.78
C ALA A 88 21.30 24.53 -6.32
N VAL A 89 20.50 23.79 -7.10
CA VAL A 89 20.11 22.42 -6.78
C VAL A 89 21.24 21.45 -7.16
N THR A 90 21.79 20.75 -6.18
CA THR A 90 22.87 19.78 -6.37
C THR A 90 22.33 18.41 -6.79
N GLU A 91 23.14 17.62 -7.50
CA GLU A 91 22.81 16.22 -7.83
C GLU A 91 22.61 15.37 -6.57
N GLU A 92 23.39 15.60 -5.51
CA GLU A 92 23.23 14.91 -4.21
C GLU A 92 21.83 15.14 -3.62
N ARG A 93 21.31 16.37 -3.70
CA ARG A 93 19.96 16.68 -3.20
C ARG A 93 18.87 16.05 -4.07
N ILE A 94 19.11 15.94 -5.37
CA ILE A 94 18.20 15.27 -6.31
C ILE A 94 18.16 13.77 -6.00
N GLU A 95 19.32 13.12 -5.83
CA GLU A 95 19.40 11.70 -5.50
C GLU A 95 18.79 11.40 -4.11
N GLU A 96 18.95 12.30 -3.13
CA GLU A 96 18.30 12.19 -1.82
C GLU A 96 16.77 12.18 -1.96
N GLU A 97 16.20 13.15 -2.69
CA GLU A 97 14.75 13.27 -2.88
C GLU A 97 14.20 12.09 -3.70
N LEU A 98 14.91 11.70 -4.75
CA LEU A 98 14.57 10.53 -5.56
C LEU A 98 14.60 9.25 -4.73
N THR A 99 15.63 9.05 -3.91
CA THR A 99 15.74 7.89 -3.03
C THR A 99 14.61 7.87 -1.99
N ASN A 100 14.24 9.02 -1.43
CA ASN A 100 13.13 9.11 -0.49
C ASN A 100 11.77 8.79 -1.14
N ASP A 101 11.58 9.17 -2.41
CA ASP A 101 10.37 8.84 -3.16
C ASP A 101 10.29 7.34 -3.52
N ILE A 102 11.41 6.70 -3.82
CA ILE A 102 11.46 5.25 -4.09
C ILE A 102 11.34 4.45 -2.77
N PHE A 103 12.08 4.86 -1.74
CA PHE A 103 12.23 4.14 -0.46
C PHE A 103 11.84 5.03 0.73
N PRO A 104 10.55 5.34 0.92
CA PRO A 104 10.11 6.25 1.99
C PRO A 104 10.39 5.72 3.40
N ASP A 105 10.52 4.40 3.56
CA ASP A 105 10.86 3.73 4.82
C ASP A 105 12.37 3.39 4.94
N GLY A 106 13.19 3.85 3.98
CA GLY A 106 14.61 3.51 3.86
C GLY A 106 14.85 2.15 3.21
N THR A 107 16.12 1.78 3.05
CA THR A 107 16.56 0.55 2.37
C THR A 107 16.94 -0.58 3.35
N ASP A 108 16.76 -0.35 4.66
CA ASP A 108 17.16 -1.29 5.71
C ASP A 108 16.37 -2.61 5.62
N GLY A 109 17.09 -3.69 5.33
CA GLY A 109 16.51 -5.04 5.21
C GLY A 109 16.12 -5.45 3.79
N LEU A 110 16.37 -4.60 2.79
CA LEU A 110 16.28 -4.94 1.37
C LEU A 110 17.62 -5.45 0.83
N THR A 111 17.56 -6.34 -0.15
CA THR A 111 18.71 -6.82 -0.94
C THR A 111 19.04 -5.84 -2.07
N GLU A 112 20.26 -5.92 -2.63
CA GLU A 112 20.67 -5.09 -3.79
C GLU A 112 19.77 -5.32 -5.02
N GLU A 113 19.24 -6.54 -5.18
CA GLU A 113 18.32 -6.90 -6.27
C GLU A 113 16.95 -6.27 -6.09
N GLU A 114 16.40 -6.27 -4.87
CA GLU A 114 15.14 -5.58 -4.53
C GLU A 114 15.27 -4.06 -4.77
N ILE A 115 16.36 -3.44 -4.30
CA ILE A 115 16.63 -2.00 -4.51
C ILE A 115 16.71 -1.66 -6.00
N THR A 116 17.40 -2.48 -6.79
CA THR A 116 17.53 -2.26 -8.23
C THR A 116 16.19 -2.41 -8.96
N THR A 117 15.39 -3.40 -8.55
CA THR A 117 14.06 -3.66 -9.12
C THR A 117 13.11 -2.50 -8.84
N GLU A 118 13.00 -2.07 -7.58
CA GLU A 118 12.13 -0.94 -7.20
C GLU A 118 12.55 0.37 -7.88
N ARG A 119 13.86 0.63 -8.01
CA ARG A 119 14.36 1.80 -8.76
C ARG A 119 13.96 1.73 -10.24
N ASN A 120 14.09 0.57 -10.88
CA ASN A 120 13.71 0.40 -12.29
C ASN A 120 12.19 0.57 -12.49
N GLU A 121 11.37 -0.04 -11.64
CA GLU A 121 9.91 0.10 -11.68
C GLU A 121 9.49 1.57 -11.51
N TYR A 122 10.12 2.30 -10.60
CA TYR A 122 9.86 3.72 -10.39
C TYR A 122 10.21 4.56 -11.64
N MET A 123 11.36 4.29 -12.26
CA MET A 123 11.75 4.98 -13.51
C MET A 123 10.79 4.66 -14.66
N GLU A 124 10.33 3.42 -14.77
CA GLU A 124 9.29 3.05 -15.74
C GLU A 124 7.97 3.77 -15.45
N ASP A 125 7.57 3.92 -14.20
CA ASP A 125 6.39 4.71 -13.83
C ASP A 125 6.52 6.18 -14.20
N LEU A 126 7.70 6.79 -14.02
CA LEU A 126 7.96 8.16 -14.47
C LEU A 126 7.89 8.28 -15.99
N PHE A 127 8.44 7.31 -16.72
CA PHE A 127 8.34 7.25 -18.17
C PHE A 127 6.88 7.11 -18.64
N ILE A 128 6.10 6.20 -18.07
CA ILE A 128 4.70 5.96 -18.46
C ILE A 128 3.79 7.15 -18.12
N ASN A 129 3.95 7.75 -16.94
CA ASN A 129 3.03 8.76 -16.42
C ASN A 129 3.42 10.20 -16.77
N TYR A 130 4.70 10.46 -17.03
CA TYR A 130 5.23 11.81 -17.26
C TYR A 130 6.07 11.93 -18.55
N GLY A 131 6.39 10.82 -19.22
CA GLY A 131 7.24 10.77 -20.41
C GLY A 131 8.69 11.16 -20.16
N LEU A 132 9.19 10.89 -18.95
CA LEU A 132 10.60 11.09 -18.64
C LEU A 132 11.38 9.89 -19.18
N VAL A 133 11.96 10.04 -20.36
CA VAL A 133 12.57 8.95 -21.13
C VAL A 133 13.93 8.56 -20.55
N SER A 134 14.73 9.58 -20.22
CA SER A 134 16.10 9.47 -19.76
C SER A 134 16.26 9.80 -18.27
N GLU A 135 17.36 9.35 -17.68
CA GLU A 135 17.75 9.74 -16.32
C GLU A 135 17.91 11.26 -16.18
N GLN A 136 18.38 11.94 -17.25
CA GLN A 136 18.49 13.39 -17.26
C GLN A 136 17.12 14.07 -17.19
N ASP A 137 16.09 13.52 -17.82
CA ASP A 137 14.72 14.05 -17.71
C ASP A 137 14.18 13.95 -16.29
N VAL A 138 14.50 12.84 -15.61
CA VAL A 138 14.16 12.65 -14.20
C VAL A 138 14.91 13.66 -13.33
N ILE A 139 16.21 13.83 -13.55
CA ILE A 139 17.03 14.84 -12.85
C ILE A 139 16.45 16.24 -13.02
N ASP A 140 16.09 16.64 -14.25
CA ASP A 140 15.55 17.98 -14.50
C ASP A 140 14.14 18.18 -13.95
N TYR A 141 13.32 17.11 -13.92
CA TYR A 141 12.04 17.12 -13.23
C TYR A 141 12.20 17.39 -11.72
N TYR A 142 13.06 16.62 -11.04
CA TYR A 142 13.35 16.84 -9.62
C TYR A 142 14.02 18.17 -9.35
N ARG A 143 14.91 18.62 -10.24
CA ARG A 143 15.55 19.93 -10.16
C ARG A 143 14.51 21.05 -10.15
N LEU A 144 13.51 20.99 -11.03
CA LEU A 144 12.42 21.97 -11.03
C LEU A 144 11.63 21.94 -9.71
N LEU A 145 11.26 20.76 -9.21
CA LEU A 145 10.52 20.61 -7.95
C LEU A 145 11.28 21.22 -6.77
N ILE A 146 12.55 20.85 -6.61
CA ILE A 146 13.41 21.30 -5.51
C ILE A 146 13.70 22.80 -5.62
N ALA A 147 13.89 23.33 -6.83
CA ALA A 147 14.07 24.77 -7.04
C ALA A 147 12.82 25.56 -6.60
N LYS A 148 11.62 25.07 -6.96
CA LYS A 148 10.34 25.67 -6.56
C LYS A 148 10.15 25.63 -5.04
N GLU A 149 10.48 24.50 -4.42
CA GLU A 149 10.44 24.33 -2.98
C GLU A 149 11.41 25.30 -2.27
N THR A 150 12.64 25.38 -2.75
CA THR A 150 13.70 26.24 -2.19
C THR A 150 13.32 27.72 -2.30
N TYR A 151 12.83 28.17 -3.46
CA TYR A 151 12.32 29.52 -3.62
C TYR A 151 11.17 29.80 -2.64
N THR A 152 10.25 28.85 -2.50
CA THR A 152 9.10 28.98 -1.58
C THR A 152 9.54 29.06 -0.13
N ARG A 153 10.50 28.23 0.28
CA ARG A 153 11.11 28.25 1.62
C ARG A 153 11.74 29.61 1.90
N ASP A 154 12.46 30.20 0.96
CA ASP A 154 13.05 31.53 1.12
C ASP A 154 12.00 32.63 1.29
N GLN A 155 10.93 32.62 0.47
CA GLN A 155 9.83 33.58 0.59
C GLN A 155 9.10 33.44 1.93
N LEU A 156 8.88 32.21 2.41
CA LEU A 156 8.30 31.95 3.72
C LEU A 156 9.26 32.39 4.84
N THR A 157 10.56 32.14 4.72
CA THR A 157 11.57 32.54 5.69
C THR A 157 11.54 34.06 5.87
N ALA A 158 11.65 34.82 4.78
CA ALA A 158 11.57 36.27 4.82
C ALA A 158 10.26 36.78 5.47
N LYS A 159 9.12 36.16 5.11
CA LYS A 159 7.83 36.47 5.70
C LYS A 159 7.78 36.24 7.22
N TYR A 160 8.35 35.13 7.71
CA TYR A 160 8.37 34.78 9.14
C TYR A 160 9.54 35.41 9.91
N GLU A 161 10.48 36.06 9.24
CA GLU A 161 11.40 37.02 9.84
C GLU A 161 10.71 38.36 10.13
N GLU A 162 9.87 38.84 9.21
CA GLU A 162 9.08 40.07 9.41
C GLU A 162 7.95 39.89 10.43
N LYS A 163 7.29 38.73 10.41
CA LYS A 163 6.22 38.37 11.33
C LYS A 163 6.38 36.92 11.78
N ASP A 164 7.03 36.75 12.91
CA ASP A 164 7.24 35.44 13.52
C ASP A 164 5.92 34.72 13.82
N PHE A 165 6.01 33.40 14.01
CA PHE A 165 4.93 32.60 14.53
C PHE A 165 4.49 33.13 15.90
N THR A 166 3.21 32.96 16.21
CA THR A 166 2.67 33.39 17.50
C THR A 166 3.17 32.49 18.64
N ASP A 167 3.28 33.04 19.85
CA ASP A 167 3.66 32.25 21.03
C ASP A 167 2.78 31.00 21.20
N LYS A 168 1.49 31.09 20.86
CA LYS A 168 0.56 29.96 20.89
C LYS A 168 0.92 28.84 19.90
N GLU A 169 1.49 29.17 18.74
CA GLU A 169 1.93 28.17 17.76
C GLU A 169 3.19 27.47 18.25
N TYR A 170 4.15 28.21 18.82
CA TYR A 170 5.32 27.64 19.48
C TYR A 170 4.93 26.74 20.64
N GLU A 171 4.09 27.23 21.56
CA GLU A 171 3.61 26.46 22.73
C GLU A 171 2.87 25.20 22.29
N LYS A 172 2.01 25.30 21.27
CA LYS A 172 1.29 24.13 20.75
C LYS A 172 2.27 23.10 20.18
N TYR A 173 3.19 23.51 19.31
CA TYR A 173 4.18 22.59 18.75
C TYR A 173 5.03 21.94 19.84
N TYR A 174 5.49 22.73 20.82
CA TYR A 174 6.24 22.24 21.95
C TYR A 174 5.47 21.17 22.74
N ASN A 175 4.23 21.46 23.13
CA ASN A 175 3.41 20.52 23.90
C ASN A 175 3.07 19.23 23.12
N ASP A 176 2.97 19.33 21.80
CA ASP A 176 2.66 18.20 20.93
C ASP A 176 3.90 17.31 20.64
N ASN A 177 5.12 17.87 20.63
CA ASN A 177 6.33 17.18 20.14
C ASN A 177 7.44 16.98 21.19
N TYR A 178 7.55 17.85 22.20
CA TYR A 178 8.61 17.81 23.23
C TYR A 178 8.05 17.33 24.57
N GLN A 179 7.30 16.24 24.51
CA GLN A 179 6.73 15.61 25.69
C GLN A 179 7.83 14.90 26.51
N LYS A 180 7.67 14.87 27.83
CA LYS A 180 8.58 14.21 28.77
C LYS A 180 8.82 12.74 28.39
N GLY A 181 10.08 12.31 28.41
CA GLY A 181 10.49 10.89 28.38
C GLY A 181 10.79 10.36 29.80
N TYR A 182 10.75 9.04 29.96
CA TYR A 182 10.87 8.39 31.28
C TYR A 182 11.87 7.24 31.21
N TYR A 183 12.75 7.17 32.19
CA TYR A 183 13.50 5.96 32.51
C TYR A 183 12.71 5.18 33.56
N ALA A 184 12.25 3.98 33.22
CA ALA A 184 11.41 3.20 34.11
C ALA A 184 11.63 1.69 33.97
N ILE A 185 11.43 0.95 35.08
CA ILE A 185 11.21 -0.50 35.01
C ILE A 185 9.71 -0.74 35.03
N ILE A 186 9.18 -1.29 33.93
CA ILE A 186 7.78 -1.71 33.81
C ILE A 186 7.76 -3.23 33.59
N VAL A 187 7.18 -3.97 34.53
CA VAL A 187 7.07 -5.43 34.43
C VAL A 187 5.61 -5.83 34.50
N ALA A 188 5.09 -6.44 33.43
CA ALA A 188 3.68 -6.80 33.30
C ALA A 188 3.44 -8.31 33.21
N TYR A 189 2.27 -8.70 33.70
CA TYR A 189 1.77 -10.06 33.77
C TYR A 189 0.30 -10.09 33.34
N ASP A 190 -0.15 -11.21 32.78
CA ASP A 190 -1.52 -11.35 32.24
C ASP A 190 -2.54 -11.66 33.34
N SER A 191 -2.10 -12.03 34.54
CA SER A 191 -2.99 -12.33 35.66
C SER A 191 -2.35 -12.07 37.02
N ILE A 192 -3.21 -11.94 38.04
CA ILE A 192 -2.78 -11.83 39.44
C ILE A 192 -1.89 -13.00 39.86
N LYS A 193 -2.26 -14.22 39.48
CA LYS A 193 -1.52 -15.42 39.83
C LYS A 193 -0.10 -15.38 39.28
N GLN A 194 0.09 -14.94 38.03
CA GLN A 194 1.41 -14.92 37.39
C GLN A 194 2.40 -14.00 38.13
N TYR A 195 2.00 -12.77 38.49
CA TYR A 195 2.93 -11.88 39.21
C TYR A 195 3.19 -12.37 40.64
N GLN A 196 2.19 -12.97 41.29
CA GLN A 196 2.36 -13.56 42.63
C GLN A 196 3.33 -14.74 42.60
N ASP A 197 3.23 -15.60 41.59
CA ASP A 197 4.13 -16.73 41.42
C ASP A 197 5.55 -16.25 41.10
N ALA A 198 5.72 -15.22 40.27
CA ALA A 198 7.02 -14.60 40.02
C ALA A 198 7.67 -14.02 41.31
N LEU A 199 6.88 -13.37 42.17
CA LEU A 199 7.36 -12.90 43.48
C LEU A 199 7.71 -14.06 44.42
N LYS A 200 6.91 -15.13 44.43
CA LYS A 200 7.21 -16.35 45.22
C LYS A 200 8.50 -17.00 44.77
N GLN A 201 8.82 -17.00 43.48
CA GLN A 201 10.11 -17.51 42.98
C GLN A 201 11.29 -16.72 43.58
N LEU A 202 11.10 -15.43 43.85
CA LEU A 202 12.08 -14.60 44.57
C LEU A 202 11.99 -14.72 46.10
N GLY A 203 11.09 -15.55 46.65
CA GLY A 203 10.87 -15.69 48.08
C GLY A 203 10.09 -14.52 48.71
N ILE A 204 9.36 -13.75 47.90
CA ILE A 204 8.67 -12.52 48.29
C ILE A 204 7.15 -12.69 48.20
N ARG A 205 6.42 -12.04 49.11
CA ARG A 205 4.96 -11.84 49.00
C ARG A 205 4.59 -10.40 49.35
N ILE A 206 3.45 -9.94 48.84
CA ILE A 206 2.88 -8.63 49.19
C ILE A 206 1.75 -8.83 50.19
N THR A 207 1.78 -8.11 51.31
CA THR A 207 0.70 -8.14 52.31
C THR A 207 -0.56 -7.43 51.81
N THR A 208 -1.69 -7.63 52.48
CA THR A 208 -2.93 -6.88 52.18
C THR A 208 -2.78 -5.37 52.32
N ALA A 209 -1.82 -4.91 53.16
CA ALA A 209 -1.46 -3.50 53.32
C ALA A 209 -0.51 -2.98 52.22
N GLY A 210 -0.12 -3.82 51.24
CA GLY A 210 0.78 -3.44 50.14
C GLY A 210 2.27 -3.47 50.51
N GLN A 211 2.65 -4.11 51.62
CA GLN A 211 4.04 -4.21 52.04
C GLN A 211 4.70 -5.47 51.48
N TRP A 212 5.88 -5.31 50.87
CA TRP A 212 6.68 -6.42 50.37
C TRP A 212 7.43 -7.06 51.54
N VAL A 213 7.26 -8.37 51.75
CA VAL A 213 7.86 -9.12 52.85
C VAL A 213 8.47 -10.42 52.37
N TRP A 214 9.53 -10.88 53.04
CA TRP A 214 10.10 -12.20 52.84
C TRP A 214 9.12 -13.29 53.30
N ILE A 215 8.92 -14.33 52.49
CA ILE A 215 7.98 -15.43 52.81
C ILE A 215 8.43 -16.18 54.08
N GLY A 216 9.73 -16.43 54.25
CA GLY A 216 10.26 -17.27 55.32
C GLY A 216 10.13 -16.70 56.74
N ASN A 217 10.11 -15.37 56.90
CA ASN A 217 10.12 -14.71 58.21
C ASN A 217 9.15 -13.50 58.31
N SER A 218 8.47 -13.13 57.22
CA SER A 218 7.58 -11.97 57.12
C SER A 218 8.23 -10.62 57.47
N ILE A 219 9.56 -10.52 57.40
CA ILE A 219 10.29 -9.26 57.57
C ILE A 219 10.08 -8.39 56.32
N PRO A 220 9.76 -7.09 56.49
CA PRO A 220 9.68 -6.13 55.39
C PRO A 220 10.98 -6.00 54.62
N LEU A 221 10.86 -5.92 53.28
CA LEU A 221 11.99 -5.60 52.43
C LEU A 221 12.38 -4.13 52.60
N THR A 222 13.68 -3.87 52.54
CA THR A 222 14.28 -2.54 52.39
C THR A 222 14.10 -2.01 50.97
N ASP A 223 14.24 -0.69 50.78
CA ASP A 223 14.13 -0.07 49.45
C ASP A 223 15.09 -0.71 48.42
N GLN A 224 16.31 -1.05 48.85
CA GLN A 224 17.31 -1.68 47.99
C GLN A 224 16.91 -3.12 47.59
N GLU A 225 16.31 -3.87 48.51
CA GLU A 225 15.76 -5.20 48.20
C GLU A 225 14.55 -5.11 47.26
N ILE A 226 13.72 -4.07 47.37
CA ILE A 226 12.59 -3.83 46.46
C ILE A 226 13.08 -3.49 45.06
N VAL A 227 14.04 -2.57 44.92
CA VAL A 227 14.65 -2.23 43.62
C VAL A 227 15.31 -3.47 43.01
N LYS A 228 16.05 -4.26 43.80
CA LYS A 228 16.65 -5.51 43.32
C LYS A 228 15.60 -6.52 42.85
N ALA A 229 14.48 -6.66 43.58
CA ALA A 229 13.40 -7.55 43.17
C ALA A 229 12.78 -7.10 41.83
N LEU A 230 12.57 -5.79 41.62
CA LEU A 230 12.05 -5.25 40.36
C LEU A 230 13.03 -5.47 39.19
N ILE A 231 14.34 -5.32 39.42
CA ILE A 231 15.38 -5.69 38.46
C ILE A 231 15.31 -7.18 38.11
N ASP A 232 15.14 -8.06 39.10
CA ASP A 232 15.10 -9.52 38.88
C ASP A 232 13.84 -9.96 38.13
N LEU A 233 12.70 -9.33 38.41
CA LEU A 233 11.47 -9.55 37.66
C LEU A 233 11.62 -9.05 36.21
N TYR A 234 12.25 -7.89 36.00
CA TYR A 234 12.51 -7.36 34.66
C TYR A 234 13.47 -8.25 33.87
N ASN A 235 14.59 -8.68 34.48
CA ASN A 235 15.54 -9.62 33.90
C ASN A 235 14.85 -10.93 33.50
N THR A 236 14.03 -11.49 34.39
CA THR A 236 13.30 -12.73 34.14
C THR A 236 12.31 -12.59 32.97
N ASN A 237 11.56 -11.49 32.92
CA ASN A 237 10.56 -11.28 31.88
C ASN A 237 11.16 -10.96 30.50
N ASN A 238 12.40 -10.45 30.45
CA ASN A 238 13.06 -10.03 29.22
C ASN A 238 14.31 -10.85 28.85
N SER A 239 14.60 -11.94 29.57
CA SER A 239 15.80 -12.77 29.37
C SER A 239 15.96 -13.31 27.94
N TYR A 240 14.87 -13.58 27.23
CA TYR A 240 14.90 -14.02 25.83
C TYR A 240 15.41 -12.97 24.83
N LEU A 241 15.50 -11.70 25.24
CA LEU A 241 16.03 -10.62 24.42
C LEU A 241 17.55 -10.49 24.55
N VAL A 242 18.18 -11.25 25.46
CA VAL A 242 19.62 -11.19 25.70
C VAL A 242 20.37 -12.00 24.65
N GLU A 243 21.37 -11.38 24.03
CA GLU A 243 22.29 -12.08 23.13
C GLU A 243 23.01 -13.22 23.88
N GLY A 244 22.94 -14.43 23.33
CA GLY A 244 23.50 -15.62 23.97
C GLY A 244 22.59 -16.35 24.95
N TYR A 245 21.29 -16.02 25.02
CA TYR A 245 20.28 -16.88 25.66
C TYR A 245 20.33 -18.31 25.07
N PRO A 246 20.23 -19.39 25.88
CA PRO A 246 19.93 -19.44 27.31
C PRO A 246 21.14 -19.33 28.26
N ASN A 247 22.35 -19.19 27.74
CA ASN A 247 23.57 -19.14 28.57
C ASN A 247 23.77 -17.76 29.22
N GLN A 248 23.22 -16.70 28.63
CA GLN A 248 23.11 -15.37 29.21
C GLN A 248 21.64 -14.99 29.39
N THR A 249 21.28 -14.44 30.55
CA THR A 249 19.87 -14.21 30.91
C THR A 249 19.60 -12.85 31.57
N LEU A 250 20.63 -12.07 31.89
CA LEU A 250 20.50 -10.79 32.60
C LEU A 250 20.48 -9.65 31.59
N THR A 251 19.37 -8.91 31.51
CA THR A 251 19.26 -7.68 30.69
C THR A 251 19.87 -6.47 31.42
N LEU A 252 19.72 -6.42 32.74
CA LEU A 252 20.32 -5.44 33.65
C LEU A 252 21.35 -6.15 34.53
N LYS A 253 22.63 -5.80 34.33
CA LYS A 253 23.78 -6.37 35.02
C LYS A 253 24.41 -5.34 35.95
N GLN A 254 24.80 -5.81 37.14
CA GLN A 254 25.62 -5.01 38.05
C GLN A 254 27.01 -4.78 37.44
N GLY A 255 27.51 -3.54 37.48
CA GLY A 255 28.78 -3.15 36.87
C GLY A 255 28.65 -2.63 35.44
N GLU A 256 27.46 -2.76 34.82
CA GLU A 256 27.16 -2.22 33.49
C GLU A 256 25.98 -1.24 33.56
N GLN A 257 24.75 -1.75 33.75
CA GLN A 257 23.53 -0.93 33.76
C GLN A 257 23.24 -0.29 35.12
N TYR A 258 23.74 -0.89 36.20
CA TYR A 258 23.64 -0.31 37.54
C TYR A 258 24.86 -0.69 38.39
N ASN A 259 25.15 0.13 39.39
CA ASN A 259 26.26 -0.07 40.32
C ASN A 259 25.77 -0.08 41.78
N LEU A 260 26.57 -0.67 42.67
CA LEU A 260 26.39 -0.56 44.11
C LEU A 260 27.33 0.50 44.66
N VAL A 261 26.77 1.64 45.08
CA VAL A 261 27.49 2.76 45.71
C VAL A 261 26.99 2.89 47.14
N ASP A 262 27.87 2.68 48.12
CA ASP A 262 27.53 2.69 49.56
C ASP A 262 26.33 1.80 49.93
N GLY A 263 26.25 0.62 49.29
CA GLY A 263 25.16 -0.33 49.50
C GLY A 263 23.83 0.05 48.83
N LYS A 264 23.81 1.10 48.01
CA LYS A 264 22.64 1.53 47.22
C LYS A 264 22.82 1.24 45.74
N ILE A 265 21.75 0.77 45.10
CA ILE A 265 21.65 0.60 43.66
C ILE A 265 21.52 1.99 43.03
N VAL A 266 22.42 2.29 42.10
CA VAL A 266 22.43 3.51 41.29
C VAL A 266 22.45 3.08 39.82
N PHE A 267 21.46 3.53 39.04
CA PHE A 267 21.36 3.25 37.61
C PHE A 267 22.29 4.17 36.81
N ASP A 268 22.92 3.63 35.76
CA ASP A 268 23.66 4.41 34.79
C ASP A 268 22.73 4.73 33.60
N LEU A 269 22.19 5.95 33.57
CA LEU A 269 21.20 6.38 32.57
C LEU A 269 21.71 6.26 31.13
N GLU A 270 23.02 6.41 30.91
CA GLU A 270 23.65 6.28 29.59
C GLU A 270 23.78 4.82 29.12
N LYS A 271 23.49 3.85 30.00
CA LYS A 271 23.60 2.41 29.72
C LYS A 271 22.25 1.68 29.79
N ILE A 272 21.16 2.39 30.07
CA ILE A 272 19.83 1.82 30.23
C ILE A 272 18.81 2.29 29.19
N ASP A 273 19.22 2.48 27.94
CA ASP A 273 18.32 2.86 26.85
C ASP A 273 17.13 1.90 26.70
N MET A 274 17.27 0.62 27.11
CA MET A 274 16.17 -0.35 27.11
C MET A 274 15.08 -0.08 28.17
N LEU A 275 15.36 0.80 29.12
CA LEU A 275 14.43 1.29 30.14
C LEU A 275 13.92 2.69 29.81
N TYR A 276 14.40 3.31 28.72
CA TYR A 276 13.89 4.59 28.26
C TYR A 276 12.60 4.38 27.46
N TYR A 277 11.60 5.18 27.78
CA TYR A 277 10.33 5.21 27.07
C TYR A 277 9.96 6.66 26.77
N THR A 278 9.63 6.95 25.51
CA THR A 278 9.03 8.24 25.16
C THR A 278 7.60 8.34 25.71
N HIS A 279 7.07 9.56 25.80
CA HIS A 279 5.65 9.78 26.15
C HIS A 279 4.69 8.95 25.29
N LYS A 280 4.99 8.85 23.99
CA LYS A 280 4.21 8.09 23.02
C LYS A 280 4.33 6.58 23.28
N ASP A 281 5.52 6.07 23.59
CA ASP A 281 5.74 4.65 23.87
C ASP A 281 4.90 4.18 25.06
N ILE A 282 4.94 4.92 26.17
CA ILE A 282 4.16 4.57 27.36
C ILE A 282 2.67 4.77 27.12
N THR A 283 2.27 5.83 26.38
CA THR A 283 0.85 6.04 26.05
C THR A 283 0.28 4.89 25.23
N ASN A 284 1.04 4.42 24.22
CA ASN A 284 0.67 3.26 23.39
C ASN A 284 0.68 1.96 24.19
N TYR A 285 1.64 1.83 25.11
CA TYR A 285 1.71 0.68 26.00
C TYR A 285 0.51 0.65 26.97
N GLN A 286 0.33 1.70 27.77
CA GLN A 286 -0.76 1.94 28.72
C GLN A 286 -0.78 3.41 29.22
N SER A 287 -1.73 4.22 28.77
CA SER A 287 -1.82 5.66 29.12
C SER A 287 -1.99 5.94 30.62
N GLU A 288 -2.62 5.04 31.37
CA GLU A 288 -2.78 5.16 32.82
C GLU A 288 -1.45 4.97 33.58
N ILE A 289 -0.48 4.24 33.01
CA ILE A 289 0.88 4.18 33.56
C ILE A 289 1.57 5.52 33.35
N ARG A 290 1.45 6.11 32.16
CA ARG A 290 1.98 7.46 31.89
C ARG A 290 1.38 8.49 32.84
N ASP A 291 0.05 8.51 33.00
CA ASP A 291 -0.62 9.41 33.96
C ASP A 291 -0.14 9.23 35.41
N LEU A 292 0.16 7.99 35.81
CA LEU A 292 0.69 7.69 37.13
C LEU A 292 2.07 8.34 37.32
N MET A 293 2.97 8.20 36.34
CA MET A 293 4.32 8.80 36.38
C MET A 293 4.27 10.33 36.30
N ASP A 294 3.41 10.89 35.45
CA ASP A 294 3.31 12.36 35.30
C ASP A 294 2.78 13.09 36.54
N LYS A 295 1.82 12.48 37.24
CA LYS A 295 1.00 13.21 38.23
C LYS A 295 1.28 12.79 39.66
N GLN A 296 1.89 11.63 39.90
CA GLN A 296 1.93 11.03 41.23
C GLN A 296 3.31 10.50 41.64
N MET A 297 4.05 9.88 40.72
CA MET A 297 5.33 9.25 41.07
C MET A 297 6.48 10.25 41.11
N THR A 298 7.53 9.88 41.85
CA THR A 298 8.82 10.58 41.90
C THR A 298 9.93 9.66 41.39
N SER A 299 11.04 10.22 40.89
CA SER A 299 12.18 9.41 40.42
C SER A 299 12.97 8.82 41.58
N TYR A 300 13.28 7.52 41.53
CA TYR A 300 14.12 6.87 42.54
C TYR A 300 15.55 7.48 42.59
N PRO A 301 16.15 7.68 43.78
CA PRO A 301 15.63 7.34 45.12
C PRO A 301 14.89 8.51 45.81
N GLU A 302 14.44 9.51 45.07
CA GLU A 302 13.80 10.70 45.62
C GLU A 302 12.30 10.47 45.91
N GLY A 303 11.83 10.96 47.07
CA GLY A 303 10.42 10.88 47.47
C GLY A 303 9.96 9.49 47.97
N ASP A 304 8.68 9.38 48.33
CA ASP A 304 8.09 8.18 48.96
C ASP A 304 7.34 7.26 47.98
N PHE A 305 7.13 7.69 46.72
CA PHE A 305 6.31 6.98 45.73
C PHE A 305 7.00 6.86 44.36
N TRP A 306 8.19 6.27 44.36
CA TRP A 306 8.95 5.95 43.14
C TRP A 306 8.65 4.55 42.57
N TYR A 307 7.83 3.74 43.25
CA TYR A 307 7.36 2.45 42.74
C TYR A 307 5.93 2.12 43.16
N THR A 308 5.28 1.25 42.39
CA THR A 308 3.96 0.72 42.74
C THR A 308 4.07 -0.39 43.80
N LYS A 309 3.49 -0.17 44.98
CA LYS A 309 3.44 -1.15 46.08
C LYS A 309 2.64 -2.41 45.76
N GLN A 310 1.66 -2.31 44.86
CA GLN A 310 0.92 -3.44 44.30
C GLN A 310 0.89 -3.31 42.77
N ALA A 311 0.83 -4.44 42.08
CA ALA A 311 0.66 -4.45 40.63
C ALA A 311 -0.66 -3.75 40.26
N GLN A 312 -0.57 -2.73 39.42
CA GLN A 312 -1.73 -1.99 38.95
C GLN A 312 -2.43 -2.78 37.86
N ALA A 313 -3.76 -2.90 37.95
CA ALA A 313 -4.57 -3.60 36.97
C ALA A 313 -4.99 -2.65 35.84
N TYR A 314 -4.77 -3.09 34.61
CA TYR A 314 -5.06 -2.37 33.38
C TYR A 314 -5.86 -3.25 32.41
N LYS A 315 -6.41 -2.66 31.35
CA LYS A 315 -7.17 -3.37 30.30
C LYS A 315 -8.24 -4.31 30.88
N ASN A 316 -9.08 -3.79 31.77
CA ASN A 316 -10.13 -4.54 32.47
C ASN A 316 -9.61 -5.80 33.22
N GLY A 317 -8.38 -5.75 33.75
CA GLY A 317 -7.78 -6.84 34.52
C GLY A 317 -7.06 -7.90 33.69
N SER A 318 -6.90 -7.69 32.38
CA SER A 318 -6.08 -8.57 31.53
C SER A 318 -4.59 -8.25 31.57
N ARG A 319 -4.19 -7.18 32.26
CA ARG A 319 -2.79 -6.81 32.48
C ARG A 319 -2.59 -6.31 33.91
N HIS A 320 -1.53 -6.77 34.55
CA HIS A 320 -1.09 -6.35 35.88
C HIS A 320 0.37 -5.93 35.81
N ALA A 321 0.69 -4.66 36.09
CA ALA A 321 2.06 -4.17 35.97
C ALA A 321 2.61 -3.57 37.28
N PHE A 322 3.88 -3.87 37.56
CA PHE A 322 4.69 -3.11 38.50
C PHE A 322 5.45 -2.02 37.74
N VAL A 323 5.53 -0.84 38.33
CA VAL A 323 6.23 0.33 37.77
C VAL A 323 7.21 0.86 38.80
N LEU A 324 8.42 1.17 38.35
CA LEU A 324 9.48 1.90 39.07
C LEU A 324 9.94 3.04 38.17
N GLU A 325 9.80 4.28 38.63
CA GLU A 325 10.34 5.46 37.94
C GLU A 325 11.77 5.71 38.40
N ILE A 326 12.71 5.74 37.46
CA ILE A 326 14.14 5.90 37.71
C ILE A 326 14.56 7.34 37.45
N GLY A 327 14.05 7.95 36.39
CA GLY A 327 14.41 9.30 35.98
C GLY A 327 13.53 9.84 34.85
N GLU A 328 13.74 11.11 34.52
CA GLU A 328 13.03 11.79 33.45
C GLU A 328 13.96 12.52 32.49
N GLN A 329 13.54 12.59 31.22
CA GLN A 329 14.12 13.50 30.25
C GLN A 329 13.07 14.52 29.85
N LYS A 330 13.35 15.79 30.11
CA LYS A 330 12.50 16.92 29.76
C LYS A 330 13.34 17.96 29.02
N PHE A 331 12.82 18.46 27.93
CA PHE A 331 13.39 19.60 27.22
C PHE A 331 12.78 20.87 27.80
N GLU A 332 13.56 21.92 27.99
CA GLU A 332 13.01 23.22 28.35
C GLU A 332 12.60 23.98 27.09
N PHE A 333 11.44 24.65 27.13
CA PHE A 333 10.86 25.31 25.97
C PHE A 333 11.81 26.29 25.28
N GLU A 334 12.55 27.08 26.05
CA GLU A 334 13.49 28.06 25.51
C GLU A 334 14.70 27.41 24.81
N ASP A 335 15.11 26.21 25.22
CA ASP A 335 16.26 25.51 24.63
C ASP A 335 15.93 24.97 23.23
N VAL A 336 14.67 24.63 22.97
CA VAL A 336 14.20 24.04 21.70
C VAL A 336 13.45 25.04 20.81
N LYS A 337 13.24 26.28 21.27
CA LYS A 337 12.42 27.28 20.55
C LYS A 337 12.92 27.58 19.13
N ALA A 338 14.25 27.65 18.94
CA ALA A 338 14.84 27.86 17.62
C ALA A 338 14.60 26.68 16.66
N GLU A 339 14.70 25.46 17.17
CA GLU A 339 14.39 24.24 16.40
C GLU A 339 12.90 24.19 16.03
N ILE A 340 12.01 24.54 16.98
CA ILE A 340 10.56 24.65 16.72
C ILE A 340 10.28 25.64 15.59
N LYS A 341 10.98 26.78 15.55
CA LYS A 341 10.82 27.76 14.46
C LYS A 341 11.12 27.13 13.10
N THR A 342 12.23 26.42 12.99
CA THR A 342 12.63 25.71 11.77
C THR A 342 11.57 24.68 11.36
N LYS A 343 11.09 23.88 12.31
CA LYS A 343 10.06 22.85 12.04
C LYS A 343 8.71 23.43 11.64
N LEU A 344 8.29 24.53 12.27
CA LEU A 344 7.08 25.26 11.90
C LEU A 344 7.19 25.86 10.50
N LEU A 345 8.37 26.37 10.13
CA LEU A 345 8.64 26.88 8.79
C LEU A 345 8.61 25.76 7.74
N GLU A 346 9.28 24.64 7.99
CA GLU A 346 9.24 23.44 7.12
C GLU A 346 7.79 22.98 6.91
N ALA A 347 6.98 22.95 7.96
CA ALA A 347 5.56 22.59 7.86
C ALA A 347 4.72 23.57 7.01
N GLN A 348 5.22 24.79 6.73
CA GLN A 348 4.57 25.71 5.78
C GLN A 348 4.96 25.43 4.33
N VAL A 349 6.04 24.70 4.06
CA VAL A 349 6.48 24.35 2.70
C VAL A 349 5.62 23.19 2.18
N THR A 350 4.40 23.53 1.75
CA THR A 350 3.40 22.58 1.25
C THR A 350 3.10 22.84 -0.22
N ASN A 351 2.58 21.85 -0.95
CA ASN A 351 2.14 22.02 -2.35
C ASN A 351 1.18 23.21 -2.56
N ILE A 352 0.32 23.50 -1.59
CA ILE A 352 -0.59 24.65 -1.63
C ILE A 352 0.19 25.98 -1.54
N ASN A 353 1.15 26.08 -0.63
CA ASN A 353 1.96 27.29 -0.50
C ASN A 353 2.94 27.44 -1.67
N ILE A 354 3.50 26.35 -2.21
CA ILE A 354 4.29 26.38 -3.45
C ILE A 354 3.44 26.91 -4.61
N ALA A 355 2.24 26.35 -4.83
CA ALA A 355 1.33 26.81 -5.87
C ALA A 355 0.93 28.28 -5.71
N LYS A 356 0.65 28.72 -4.48
CA LYS A 356 0.34 30.12 -4.16
C LYS A 356 1.53 31.04 -4.44
N THR A 357 2.73 30.69 -3.97
CA THR A 357 3.95 31.48 -4.18
C THR A 357 4.24 31.64 -5.67
N PHE A 358 4.11 30.56 -6.46
CA PHE A 358 4.35 30.62 -7.90
C PHE A 358 3.25 31.37 -8.65
N ALA A 359 1.99 31.31 -8.22
CA ALA A 359 0.94 32.16 -8.78
C ALA A 359 1.26 33.66 -8.57
N GLN A 360 1.69 34.04 -7.36
CA GLN A 360 2.10 35.40 -7.03
C GLN A 360 3.34 35.84 -7.82
N LEU A 361 4.35 34.99 -7.89
CA LEU A 361 5.57 35.25 -8.65
C LEU A 361 5.27 35.46 -10.14
N ARG A 362 4.50 34.58 -10.76
CA ARG A 362 4.09 34.75 -12.17
C ARG A 362 3.31 36.04 -12.39
N GLN A 363 2.44 36.43 -11.45
CA GLN A 363 1.72 37.72 -11.52
C GLN A 363 2.67 38.92 -11.43
N GLU A 364 3.62 38.90 -10.48
CA GLU A 364 4.66 39.93 -10.34
C GLU A 364 5.50 40.07 -11.62
N LYS A 365 5.79 38.93 -12.26
CA LYS A 365 6.58 38.81 -13.48
C LYS A 365 5.79 39.04 -14.78
N GLY A 366 4.53 39.44 -14.65
CA GLY A 366 3.69 39.83 -15.78
C GLY A 366 3.30 38.67 -16.69
N PHE A 367 3.06 37.48 -16.14
CA PHE A 367 2.62 36.31 -16.90
C PHE A 367 1.27 36.54 -17.57
N VAL A 368 1.20 36.37 -18.89
CA VAL A 368 -0.01 36.53 -19.70
C VAL A 368 -0.18 35.31 -20.59
N ILE A 369 -1.37 34.69 -20.57
CA ILE A 369 -1.73 33.58 -21.46
C ILE A 369 -2.62 34.11 -22.60
N TYR A 370 -2.23 33.84 -23.84
CA TYR A 370 -2.92 34.24 -25.08
C TYR A 370 -3.79 33.13 -25.68
N ASP A 371 -3.60 31.85 -25.33
CA ASP A 371 -4.57 30.78 -25.62
C ASP A 371 -5.75 30.84 -24.64
N ARG A 372 -6.97 31.01 -25.15
CA ARG A 372 -8.17 31.21 -24.33
C ARG A 372 -8.51 30.02 -23.43
N GLU A 373 -8.29 28.79 -23.89
CA GLU A 373 -8.66 27.60 -23.11
C GLU A 373 -7.67 27.40 -21.96
N LEU A 374 -6.38 27.61 -22.20
CA LEU A 374 -5.35 27.56 -21.16
C LEU A 374 -5.48 28.73 -20.17
N ASP A 375 -5.80 29.94 -20.66
CA ASP A 375 -6.03 31.14 -19.84
C ASP A 375 -7.18 30.94 -18.83
N ALA A 376 -8.28 30.33 -19.29
CA ALA A 376 -9.42 29.99 -18.43
C ALA A 376 -9.08 28.87 -17.41
N LYS A 377 -8.30 27.86 -17.82
CA LYS A 377 -7.83 26.82 -16.90
C LYS A 377 -6.93 27.42 -15.82
N TYR A 378 -5.98 28.28 -16.20
CA TYR A 378 -5.08 28.95 -15.26
C TYR A 378 -5.83 29.82 -14.25
N GLU A 379 -6.76 30.67 -14.70
CA GLU A 379 -7.60 31.46 -13.80
C GLU A 379 -8.30 30.58 -12.77
N SER A 380 -8.89 29.46 -13.21
CA SER A 380 -9.57 28.54 -12.30
C SER A 380 -8.62 27.90 -11.27
N LEU A 381 -7.36 27.64 -11.64
CA LEU A 381 -6.34 27.09 -10.75
C LEU A 381 -5.89 28.12 -9.70
N VAL A 382 -5.77 29.40 -10.06
CA VAL A 382 -5.13 30.41 -9.19
C VAL A 382 -6.10 31.34 -8.45
N LYS A 383 -7.40 31.34 -8.78
CA LYS A 383 -8.39 32.26 -8.20
C LYS A 383 -8.55 32.18 -6.66
N SER A 384 -8.14 31.08 -6.03
CA SER A 384 -8.10 30.97 -4.55
C SER A 384 -6.90 31.67 -3.93
N TYR A 385 -5.90 32.04 -4.74
CA TYR A 385 -4.61 32.57 -4.30
C TYR A 385 -4.41 34.03 -4.70
N ILE A 386 -4.80 34.39 -5.93
CA ILE A 386 -4.62 35.71 -6.52
C ILE A 386 -5.84 36.12 -7.36
N GLU A 387 -6.02 37.42 -7.54
CA GLU A 387 -6.94 37.96 -8.56
C GLU A 387 -6.21 37.97 -9.91
N TYR A 388 -6.56 37.04 -10.80
CA TYR A 388 -5.99 36.93 -12.14
C TYR A 388 -7.00 37.38 -13.19
N ALA A 389 -6.60 38.30 -14.08
CA ALA A 389 -7.43 38.79 -15.17
C ALA A 389 -6.98 38.18 -16.49
N GLN A 390 -7.88 37.43 -17.14
CA GLN A 390 -7.64 36.84 -18.46
C GLN A 390 -7.24 37.90 -19.51
N SER A 391 -6.45 37.46 -20.50
CA SER A 391 -6.04 38.33 -21.58
C SER A 391 -7.21 38.67 -22.52
N LYS A 392 -7.36 39.97 -22.82
CA LYS A 392 -8.36 40.46 -23.78
C LYS A 392 -7.94 40.30 -25.24
N LYS A 393 -6.66 40.01 -25.51
CA LYS A 393 -6.09 39.92 -26.86
C LYS A 393 -5.50 38.52 -27.11
N GLY A 394 -5.46 38.10 -28.37
CA GLY A 394 -4.77 36.89 -28.82
C GLY A 394 -3.52 37.24 -29.61
N HIS A 395 -2.64 36.25 -29.85
CA HIS A 395 -1.35 36.48 -30.50
C HIS A 395 -1.08 35.59 -31.73
N GLY A 396 -1.99 34.67 -32.09
CA GLY A 396 -1.88 33.83 -33.30
C GLY A 396 -0.77 32.77 -33.31
N THR A 397 0.37 33.01 -32.68
CA THR A 397 1.48 32.04 -32.54
C THR A 397 1.92 31.88 -31.09
N ILE A 398 2.02 32.98 -30.34
CA ILE A 398 2.43 32.98 -28.93
C ILE A 398 1.28 32.48 -28.05
N VAL A 399 1.53 31.44 -27.25
CA VAL A 399 0.60 30.87 -26.27
C VAL A 399 0.67 31.62 -24.95
N ALA A 400 1.85 31.96 -24.46
CA ALA A 400 2.01 32.76 -23.24
C ALA A 400 3.31 33.59 -23.27
N LYS A 401 3.38 34.58 -22.38
CA LYS A 401 4.55 35.43 -22.20
C LYS A 401 4.79 35.70 -20.72
N ILE A 402 6.04 35.69 -20.28
CA ILE A 402 6.49 36.12 -18.96
C ILE A 402 7.77 36.94 -19.11
N GLU A 403 7.78 38.18 -18.61
CA GLU A 403 8.85 39.14 -18.92
C GLU A 403 9.16 39.19 -20.45
N ASP A 404 10.37 38.84 -20.85
CA ASP A 404 10.83 38.79 -22.25
C ASP A 404 10.77 37.37 -22.86
N TYR A 405 10.36 36.36 -22.08
CA TYR A 405 10.22 34.98 -22.55
C TYR A 405 8.85 34.73 -23.17
N GLU A 406 8.84 34.28 -24.42
CA GLU A 406 7.64 34.00 -25.20
C GLU A 406 7.56 32.49 -25.47
N ILE A 407 6.44 31.87 -25.09
CA ILE A 407 6.18 30.45 -25.33
C ILE A 407 5.24 30.38 -26.53
N THR A 408 5.70 29.83 -27.65
CA THR A 408 4.89 29.66 -28.86
C THR A 408 4.07 28.37 -28.83
N ALA A 409 3.11 28.25 -29.75
CA ALA A 409 2.35 27.02 -29.93
C ALA A 409 3.23 25.84 -30.35
N ASP A 410 4.30 26.10 -31.11
CA ASP A 410 5.26 25.07 -31.52
C ASP A 410 6.12 24.63 -30.32
N ASP A 411 6.61 25.56 -29.50
CA ASP A 411 7.38 25.23 -28.28
C ASP A 411 6.56 24.36 -27.32
N LEU A 412 5.31 24.75 -27.10
CA LEU A 412 4.39 23.98 -26.27
C LEU A 412 4.10 22.60 -26.88
N PHE A 413 3.93 22.52 -28.21
CA PHE A 413 3.66 21.26 -28.88
C PHE A 413 4.84 20.29 -28.78
N VAL A 414 6.07 20.76 -29.05
CA VAL A 414 7.30 19.97 -28.91
C VAL A 414 7.44 19.42 -27.49
N ARG A 415 7.30 20.27 -26.46
CA ARG A 415 7.41 19.82 -25.06
C ARG A 415 6.32 18.81 -24.69
N MET A 416 5.07 19.04 -25.11
CA MET A 416 4.00 18.06 -24.87
C MET A 416 4.23 16.75 -25.64
N SER A 417 4.76 16.82 -26.85
CA SER A 417 5.06 15.68 -27.72
C SER A 417 6.15 14.80 -27.13
N TYR A 418 7.22 15.41 -26.60
CA TYR A 418 8.27 14.70 -25.87
C TYR A 418 7.70 13.94 -24.65
N ASN A 419 6.94 14.63 -23.80
CA ASN A 419 6.42 14.06 -22.55
C ASN A 419 5.21 13.12 -22.71
N TYR A 420 4.37 13.32 -23.73
CA TYR A 420 3.07 12.64 -23.82
C TYR A 420 2.71 12.19 -25.23
N GLY A 421 3.58 12.43 -26.21
CA GLY A 421 3.34 12.06 -27.60
C GLY A 421 3.22 10.56 -27.79
N ILE A 422 4.06 9.77 -27.12
CA ILE A 422 4.03 8.29 -27.18
C ILE A 422 2.67 7.74 -26.72
N SER A 423 2.25 8.07 -25.49
CA SER A 423 1.00 7.56 -24.91
C SER A 423 -0.25 8.08 -25.64
N THR A 424 -0.21 9.35 -26.09
CA THR A 424 -1.29 9.94 -26.89
C THR A 424 -1.37 9.30 -28.27
N ALA A 425 -0.24 9.01 -28.92
CA ALA A 425 -0.19 8.35 -30.21
C ALA A 425 -0.70 6.91 -30.14
N ALA A 426 -0.28 6.14 -29.12
CA ALA A 426 -0.78 4.77 -28.90
C ALA A 426 -2.31 4.75 -28.71
N SER A 427 -2.84 5.66 -27.89
CA SER A 427 -4.30 5.81 -27.67
C SER A 427 -5.05 6.22 -28.93
N GLU A 428 -4.47 7.12 -29.75
CA GLU A 428 -5.09 7.53 -31.01
C GLU A 428 -5.01 6.44 -32.07
N LEU A 429 -3.94 5.67 -32.13
CA LEU A 429 -3.81 4.51 -33.00
C LEU A 429 -4.83 3.44 -32.64
N GLU A 430 -5.04 3.14 -31.36
CA GLU A 430 -6.12 2.25 -30.91
C GLU A 430 -7.48 2.75 -31.44
N TYR A 431 -7.78 4.03 -31.21
CA TYR A 431 -9.03 4.64 -31.66
C TYR A 431 -9.23 4.52 -33.19
N LEU A 432 -8.20 4.86 -33.98
CA LEU A 432 -8.24 4.75 -35.43
C LEU A 432 -8.33 3.30 -35.90
N ARG A 433 -7.61 2.38 -35.26
CA ARG A 433 -7.63 0.95 -35.58
C ARG A 433 -9.04 0.40 -35.47
N TYR A 434 -9.71 0.59 -34.33
CA TYR A 434 -11.07 0.09 -34.14
C TYR A 434 -12.07 0.73 -35.10
N LEU A 435 -11.91 2.00 -35.48
CA LEU A 435 -12.85 2.66 -36.40
C LEU A 435 -12.63 2.30 -37.87
N TYR A 436 -11.39 2.18 -38.31
CA TYR A 436 -11.06 2.07 -39.74
C TYR A 436 -10.71 0.64 -40.19
N ASN A 437 -10.35 -0.26 -39.27
CA ASN A 437 -10.12 -1.66 -39.61
C ASN A 437 -11.47 -2.38 -39.79
N THR A 438 -11.84 -2.71 -41.02
CA THR A 438 -13.12 -3.40 -41.31
C THR A 438 -13.14 -4.86 -40.86
N ASN A 439 -12.01 -5.43 -40.42
CA ASN A 439 -11.99 -6.72 -39.72
C ASN A 439 -12.53 -6.61 -38.29
N LEU A 440 -12.43 -5.43 -37.67
CA LEU A 440 -12.96 -5.14 -36.34
C LEU A 440 -14.32 -4.41 -36.42
N ASN A 441 -14.39 -3.34 -37.21
CA ASN A 441 -15.60 -2.55 -37.39
C ASN A 441 -16.58 -3.22 -38.35
N LYS A 442 -17.56 -3.93 -37.79
CA LYS A 442 -18.68 -4.52 -38.56
C LYS A 442 -19.95 -3.67 -38.54
N ILE A 443 -19.89 -2.44 -38.01
CA ILE A 443 -21.06 -1.59 -37.78
C ILE A 443 -21.18 -0.49 -38.84
N TYR A 444 -20.12 0.28 -39.07
CA TYR A 444 -20.16 1.46 -39.93
C TYR A 444 -18.82 1.72 -40.63
N ASP A 445 -18.80 1.70 -41.96
CA ASP A 445 -17.61 2.07 -42.73
C ASP A 445 -17.43 3.60 -42.72
N VAL A 446 -16.44 4.07 -41.97
CA VAL A 446 -16.13 5.49 -41.79
C VAL A 446 -15.64 6.14 -43.09
N LYS A 447 -14.88 5.41 -43.93
CA LYS A 447 -14.35 5.93 -45.21
C LYS A 447 -15.46 6.05 -46.24
N ALA A 448 -16.28 5.01 -46.40
CA ALA A 448 -17.40 5.01 -47.34
C ALA A 448 -18.64 5.75 -46.82
N LYS A 449 -18.65 6.13 -45.54
CA LYS A 449 -19.79 6.73 -44.82
C LYS A 449 -21.06 5.90 -44.92
N LYS A 450 -20.93 4.59 -44.69
CA LYS A 450 -22.00 3.61 -44.94
C LYS A 450 -22.17 2.66 -43.76
N ALA A 451 -23.41 2.50 -43.30
CA ALA A 451 -23.74 1.47 -42.32
C ALA A 451 -23.52 0.06 -42.90
N LEU A 452 -22.72 -0.74 -42.19
CA LEU A 452 -22.53 -2.17 -42.44
C LEU A 452 -23.58 -2.99 -41.68
N ASN A 453 -23.96 -2.53 -40.48
CA ASN A 453 -25.09 -3.01 -39.70
C ASN A 453 -26.05 -1.85 -39.38
N ALA A 454 -27.16 -1.78 -40.13
CA ALA A 454 -28.12 -0.68 -40.02
C ALA A 454 -28.78 -0.57 -38.64
N ASN A 455 -29.03 -1.71 -37.97
CA ASN A 455 -29.68 -1.71 -36.67
C ASN A 455 -28.75 -1.16 -35.59
N LYS A 456 -27.51 -1.66 -35.51
CA LYS A 456 -26.52 -1.16 -34.53
C LYS A 456 -26.18 0.31 -34.79
N TRP A 457 -26.03 0.72 -36.05
CA TRP A 457 -25.77 2.12 -36.37
C TRP A 457 -26.93 3.05 -35.94
N SER A 458 -28.17 2.63 -36.14
CA SER A 458 -29.34 3.41 -35.69
C SER A 458 -29.41 3.58 -34.17
N VAL A 459 -28.89 2.62 -33.40
CA VAL A 459 -28.78 2.73 -31.93
C VAL A 459 -27.77 3.83 -31.58
N ILE A 460 -26.57 3.79 -32.15
CA ILE A 460 -25.53 4.82 -31.93
C ILE A 460 -26.05 6.23 -32.28
N GLU A 461 -26.79 6.37 -33.39
CA GLU A 461 -27.38 7.66 -33.76
C GLU A 461 -28.42 8.14 -32.74
N THR A 462 -29.19 7.21 -32.17
CA THR A 462 -30.17 7.49 -31.13
C THR A 462 -29.47 7.90 -29.83
N ASP A 463 -28.43 7.18 -29.41
CA ASP A 463 -27.67 7.49 -28.20
C ASP A 463 -27.04 8.88 -28.26
N ALA A 464 -26.47 9.28 -29.40
CA ALA A 464 -25.95 10.64 -29.60
C ALA A 464 -27.06 11.71 -29.53
N ALA A 465 -28.25 11.41 -30.05
CA ALA A 465 -29.40 12.32 -29.99
C ALA A 465 -29.97 12.43 -28.55
N ASP A 466 -30.06 11.31 -27.84
CA ASP A 466 -30.55 11.24 -26.46
C ASP A 466 -29.58 11.87 -25.48
N GLU A 467 -28.28 11.78 -25.71
CA GLU A 467 -27.28 12.50 -24.92
C GLU A 467 -27.43 14.02 -25.05
N LYS A 468 -27.61 14.50 -26.29
CA LYS A 468 -27.88 15.91 -26.56
C LYS A 468 -29.19 16.38 -25.93
N LYS A 469 -30.21 15.52 -25.94
CA LYS A 469 -31.49 15.79 -25.27
C LYS A 469 -31.30 15.87 -23.74
N SER A 470 -30.61 14.91 -23.14
CA SER A 470 -30.31 14.85 -21.71
C SER A 470 -29.56 16.10 -21.23
N PHE A 471 -28.55 16.56 -21.98
CA PHE A 471 -27.89 17.83 -21.72
C PHE A 471 -28.87 19.03 -21.80
N ASN A 472 -29.70 19.08 -22.84
CA ASN A 472 -30.68 20.16 -23.02
C ASN A 472 -31.80 20.16 -21.97
N ASP A 473 -32.03 19.02 -21.31
CA ASP A 473 -32.97 18.82 -20.21
C ASP A 473 -32.33 19.07 -18.82
N ASN A 474 -31.09 19.59 -18.78
CA ASN A 474 -30.30 19.88 -17.57
C ASN A 474 -29.91 18.65 -16.74
N ALA A 475 -29.83 17.45 -17.32
CA ALA A 475 -29.42 16.24 -16.60
C ALA A 475 -28.03 16.35 -15.93
N TYR A 476 -27.14 17.19 -16.49
CA TYR A 476 -25.76 17.36 -16.04
C TYR A 476 -25.51 18.61 -15.17
N ALA A 477 -26.57 19.30 -14.71
CA ALA A 477 -26.43 20.55 -13.97
C ALA A 477 -25.67 20.39 -12.65
N ASP A 478 -25.94 19.31 -11.91
CA ASP A 478 -25.28 19.01 -10.62
C ASP A 478 -23.80 18.67 -10.80
N TYR A 479 -23.42 18.17 -11.98
CA TYR A 479 -22.03 17.91 -12.36
C TYR A 479 -21.30 19.16 -12.90
N GLY A 480 -21.95 20.33 -12.89
CA GLY A 480 -21.36 21.58 -13.34
C GLY A 480 -21.58 21.93 -14.81
N TYR A 481 -22.36 21.14 -15.55
CA TYR A 481 -22.64 21.33 -16.97
C TYR A 481 -24.13 21.60 -17.22
N PRO A 482 -24.70 22.70 -16.69
CA PRO A 482 -26.09 23.05 -16.99
C PRO A 482 -26.24 23.38 -18.48
N LYS A 483 -27.45 23.34 -19.04
CA LYS A 483 -27.73 23.69 -20.45
C LYS A 483 -27.06 24.99 -20.91
N LYS A 484 -27.03 26.00 -20.03
CA LYS A 484 -26.39 27.30 -20.28
C LYS A 484 -24.87 27.22 -20.53
N TYR A 485 -24.22 26.12 -20.15
CA TYR A 485 -22.81 25.83 -20.43
C TYR A 485 -22.55 25.74 -21.94
N GLY A 486 -23.58 25.36 -22.72
CA GLY A 486 -23.52 25.24 -24.16
C GLY A 486 -23.05 23.85 -24.61
N TRP A 487 -23.81 23.25 -25.52
CA TRP A 487 -23.59 21.88 -26.01
C TRP A 487 -22.18 21.66 -26.56
N LYS A 488 -21.63 22.63 -27.31
CA LYS A 488 -20.27 22.54 -27.85
C LYS A 488 -19.20 22.47 -26.75
N ASN A 489 -19.35 23.26 -25.68
CA ASN A 489 -18.42 23.22 -24.55
C ASN A 489 -18.57 21.90 -23.79
N PHE A 490 -19.80 21.42 -23.61
CA PHE A 490 -20.05 20.13 -22.98
C PHE A 490 -19.42 18.97 -23.76
N LEU A 491 -19.62 18.89 -25.08
CA LEU A 491 -18.95 17.89 -25.93
C LEU A 491 -17.42 17.94 -25.78
N ARG A 492 -16.85 19.14 -25.85
CA ARG A 492 -15.39 19.32 -25.71
C ARG A 492 -14.92 18.86 -24.35
N ASP A 493 -15.53 19.32 -23.26
CA ASP A 493 -14.99 19.15 -21.92
C ASP A 493 -15.33 17.77 -21.33
N PHE A 494 -16.53 17.24 -21.60
CA PHE A 494 -17.00 15.94 -21.12
C PHE A 494 -16.51 14.77 -21.98
N TYR A 495 -16.66 14.87 -23.31
CA TYR A 495 -16.34 13.77 -24.24
C TYR A 495 -14.98 13.94 -24.96
N GLY A 496 -14.43 15.15 -25.03
CA GLY A 496 -13.23 15.42 -25.84
C GLY A 496 -13.47 15.44 -27.33
N VAL A 497 -14.70 15.74 -27.74
CA VAL A 497 -15.12 15.80 -29.14
C VAL A 497 -15.66 17.19 -29.48
N ASN A 498 -15.60 17.57 -30.75
CA ASN A 498 -15.94 18.93 -31.18
C ASN A 498 -17.36 19.10 -31.72
N ASN A 499 -18.01 18.01 -32.09
CA ASN A 499 -19.29 18.02 -32.79
C ASN A 499 -20.05 16.69 -32.64
N ASP A 500 -21.30 16.68 -33.08
CA ASP A 500 -22.21 15.52 -32.99
C ASP A 500 -21.67 14.30 -33.77
N GLU A 501 -20.92 14.52 -34.86
CA GLU A 501 -20.36 13.43 -35.66
C GLU A 501 -19.22 12.72 -34.91
N GLU A 502 -18.31 13.48 -34.29
CA GLU A 502 -17.26 12.92 -33.45
C GLU A 502 -17.85 12.23 -32.20
N LEU A 503 -18.98 12.69 -31.66
CA LEU A 503 -19.69 11.97 -30.59
C LEU A 503 -20.20 10.60 -31.08
N LYS A 504 -20.79 10.53 -32.28
CA LYS A 504 -21.20 9.25 -32.88
C LYS A 504 -20.02 8.31 -33.09
N LEU A 505 -18.88 8.83 -33.58
CA LEU A 505 -17.66 8.03 -33.75
C LEU A 505 -17.10 7.57 -32.40
N TYR A 506 -17.23 8.37 -31.34
CA TYR A 506 -16.86 7.96 -29.99
C TYR A 506 -17.73 6.79 -29.50
N TYR A 507 -19.05 6.85 -29.65
CA TYR A 507 -19.93 5.73 -29.28
C TYR A 507 -19.72 4.50 -30.16
N LEU A 508 -19.50 4.69 -31.46
CA LEU A 508 -19.13 3.61 -32.37
C LEU A 508 -17.83 2.91 -31.92
N PHE A 509 -16.81 3.67 -31.54
CA PHE A 509 -15.57 3.12 -31.00
C PHE A 509 -15.81 2.26 -29.75
N GLN A 510 -16.61 2.76 -28.80
CA GLN A 510 -16.93 2.02 -27.57
C GLN A 510 -17.66 0.69 -27.87
N ASP A 511 -18.64 0.71 -28.77
CA ASP A 511 -19.37 -0.49 -29.19
C ASP A 511 -18.47 -1.52 -29.87
N ILE A 512 -17.60 -1.09 -30.78
CA ILE A 512 -16.67 -2.00 -31.48
C ILE A 512 -15.67 -2.60 -30.48
N ARG A 513 -15.13 -1.79 -29.56
CA ARG A 513 -14.21 -2.27 -28.52
C ARG A 513 -14.88 -3.29 -27.61
N ASN A 514 -16.14 -3.07 -27.23
CA ASN A 514 -16.92 -4.01 -26.41
C ASN A 514 -17.25 -5.31 -27.17
N ASP A 515 -17.60 -5.22 -28.45
CA ASP A 515 -17.80 -6.37 -29.33
C ASP A 515 -16.50 -7.19 -29.44
N TYR A 516 -15.36 -6.53 -29.64
CA TYR A 516 -14.05 -7.17 -29.70
C TYR A 516 -13.70 -7.86 -28.38
N ALA A 517 -13.81 -7.15 -27.25
CA ALA A 517 -13.56 -7.72 -25.92
C ALA A 517 -14.41 -8.96 -25.65
N SER A 518 -15.68 -8.92 -26.06
CA SER A 518 -16.59 -10.06 -25.94
C SER A 518 -16.19 -11.24 -26.83
N SER A 519 -15.66 -10.97 -28.03
CA SER A 519 -15.23 -12.00 -28.99
C SER A 519 -13.98 -12.76 -28.57
N VAL A 520 -13.07 -12.12 -27.82
CA VAL A 520 -11.78 -12.72 -27.41
C VAL A 520 -11.98 -13.98 -26.55
N GLY A 521 -13.01 -14.00 -25.71
CA GLY A 521 -13.35 -15.15 -24.86
C GLY A 521 -14.56 -15.93 -25.34
N ASP A 522 -15.02 -15.74 -26.58
CA ASP A 522 -16.23 -16.39 -27.08
C ASP A 522 -15.97 -17.83 -27.55
N VAL A 523 -16.68 -18.76 -26.93
CA VAL A 523 -16.61 -20.20 -27.24
C VAL A 523 -17.89 -20.69 -27.94
N SER A 524 -18.76 -19.79 -28.40
CA SER A 524 -20.03 -20.16 -29.05
C SER A 524 -19.82 -20.99 -30.32
N GLU A 525 -18.84 -20.63 -31.14
CA GLU A 525 -18.55 -21.25 -32.44
C GLU A 525 -17.30 -22.16 -32.47
N VAL A 526 -16.59 -22.33 -31.34
CA VAL A 526 -15.38 -23.18 -31.26
C VAL A 526 -15.71 -24.67 -31.09
N ASP A 527 -14.80 -25.58 -31.44
CA ASP A 527 -14.93 -27.02 -31.15
C ASP A 527 -13.98 -27.48 -30.03
N GLU A 528 -13.97 -28.77 -29.73
CA GLU A 528 -13.17 -29.33 -28.62
C GLU A 528 -11.66 -29.30 -28.92
N ASP A 529 -11.23 -29.22 -30.17
CA ASP A 529 -9.81 -29.19 -30.55
C ASP A 529 -9.27 -27.76 -30.71
N ASP A 530 -10.13 -26.75 -30.60
CA ASP A 530 -9.78 -25.33 -30.73
C ASP A 530 -8.83 -24.86 -29.60
N GLU A 531 -7.81 -24.08 -29.95
CA GLU A 531 -6.79 -23.57 -29.03
C GLU A 531 -7.40 -22.77 -27.87
N LEU A 532 -8.47 -22.02 -28.12
CA LEU A 532 -9.16 -21.24 -27.08
C LEU A 532 -9.80 -22.17 -26.05
N TRP A 533 -10.48 -23.22 -26.49
CA TRP A 533 -11.08 -24.19 -25.57
C TRP A 533 -10.02 -25.00 -24.82
N GLN A 534 -8.94 -25.42 -25.50
CA GLN A 534 -7.82 -26.11 -24.87
C GLN A 534 -7.13 -25.24 -23.80
N PHE A 535 -7.05 -23.92 -24.02
CA PHE A 535 -6.61 -22.98 -23.01
C PHE A 535 -7.56 -22.98 -21.79
N TYR A 536 -8.87 -22.82 -22.00
CA TYR A 536 -9.85 -22.89 -20.91
C TYR A 536 -9.75 -24.20 -20.14
N LEU A 537 -9.69 -25.33 -20.84
CA LEU A 537 -9.58 -26.65 -20.24
C LEU A 537 -8.29 -26.79 -19.42
N THR A 538 -7.16 -26.32 -19.93
CA THR A 538 -5.89 -26.32 -19.21
C THR A 538 -5.97 -25.50 -17.92
N GLN A 539 -6.52 -24.28 -17.99
CA GLN A 539 -6.65 -23.41 -16.81
C GLN A 539 -7.69 -23.95 -15.80
N MET A 540 -8.76 -24.58 -16.27
CA MET A 540 -9.72 -25.26 -15.41
C MET A 540 -9.09 -26.48 -14.72
N ASN A 541 -8.28 -27.28 -15.43
CA ASN A 541 -7.53 -28.38 -14.83
C ASN A 541 -6.55 -27.89 -13.77
N LYS A 542 -5.78 -26.83 -14.02
CA LYS A 542 -4.92 -26.19 -13.02
C LYS A 542 -5.69 -25.76 -11.75
N GLN A 543 -6.95 -25.33 -11.89
CA GLN A 543 -7.80 -25.00 -10.74
C GLN A 543 -8.21 -26.26 -9.95
N VAL A 544 -8.49 -27.36 -10.65
CA VAL A 544 -8.82 -28.66 -10.02
C VAL A 544 -7.60 -29.26 -9.33
N GLU A 545 -6.44 -29.22 -9.96
CA GLU A 545 -5.16 -29.71 -9.40
C GLU A 545 -4.72 -28.98 -8.14
N LYS A 546 -5.20 -27.75 -7.92
CA LYS A 546 -4.90 -26.97 -6.70
C LYS A 546 -6.00 -27.06 -5.66
N PHE A 547 -7.10 -27.76 -5.95
CA PHE A 547 -8.28 -27.76 -5.09
C PHE A 547 -8.02 -28.60 -3.85
N TYR A 548 -8.30 -28.03 -2.68
CA TYR A 548 -8.63 -28.81 -1.48
C TYR A 548 -9.74 -28.10 -0.72
N ASN A 549 -10.45 -28.84 0.13
CA ASN A 549 -11.43 -28.30 1.05
C ASN A 549 -11.41 -29.10 2.33
N VAL A 550 -11.03 -28.47 3.44
CA VAL A 550 -10.80 -29.16 4.71
C VAL A 550 -11.37 -28.38 5.89
N SER A 551 -11.57 -29.05 7.01
CA SER A 551 -11.75 -28.41 8.30
C SER A 551 -10.61 -28.78 9.23
N ALA A 552 -10.02 -27.81 9.93
CA ALA A 552 -8.83 -28.06 10.73
C ALA A 552 -8.74 -27.20 12.00
N ILE A 553 -7.88 -27.63 12.91
CA ILE A 553 -7.46 -26.89 14.11
C ILE A 553 -5.93 -26.86 14.16
N GLN A 554 -5.38 -25.88 14.86
CA GLN A 554 -3.94 -25.83 15.07
C GLN A 554 -3.56 -25.24 16.43
N LEU A 555 -2.33 -25.56 16.85
CA LEU A 555 -1.60 -24.80 17.86
C LEU A 555 -0.47 -24.05 17.14
N LEU A 556 -0.56 -22.72 17.10
CA LEU A 556 0.43 -21.86 16.46
C LEU A 556 1.49 -21.43 17.47
N ILE A 557 2.77 -21.69 17.16
CA ILE A 557 3.93 -21.26 17.94
C ILE A 557 4.56 -20.04 17.25
N THR A 558 4.65 -18.91 17.96
CA THR A 558 5.15 -17.64 17.41
C THR A 558 6.14 -16.93 18.32
N LEU A 559 6.88 -15.99 17.74
CA LEU A 559 7.54 -14.90 18.44
C LEU A 559 6.84 -13.59 18.09
N LYS A 560 6.83 -12.65 19.04
CA LYS A 560 6.19 -11.35 18.87
C LYS A 560 7.19 -10.21 19.00
N ASP A 561 7.00 -9.18 18.19
CA ASP A 561 7.72 -7.91 18.32
C ASP A 561 7.19 -7.07 19.50
N LYS A 562 7.80 -5.91 19.74
CA LYS A 562 7.39 -4.97 20.80
C LYS A 562 5.96 -4.42 20.62
N SER A 563 5.45 -4.42 19.38
CA SER A 563 4.10 -3.98 19.01
C SER A 563 3.06 -5.11 19.14
N GLY A 564 3.52 -6.35 19.35
CA GLY A 564 2.68 -7.54 19.48
C GLY A 564 2.39 -8.26 18.15
N ASN A 565 3.04 -7.88 17.06
CA ASN A 565 2.94 -8.55 15.76
C ASN A 565 3.83 -9.80 15.72
N ASN A 566 3.45 -10.79 14.90
CA ASN A 566 4.28 -11.98 14.72
C ASN A 566 5.55 -11.63 13.93
N ILE A 567 6.68 -12.17 14.35
CA ILE A 567 7.95 -12.09 13.62
C ILE A 567 8.03 -13.29 12.68
N ASP A 568 8.37 -13.05 11.41
CA ASP A 568 8.60 -14.11 10.43
C ASP A 568 9.70 -15.08 10.91
N PRO A 569 9.46 -16.41 10.95
CA PRO A 569 10.47 -17.41 11.24
C PRO A 569 11.77 -17.29 10.45
N ALA A 570 11.76 -16.74 9.24
CA ALA A 570 12.97 -16.46 8.49
C ALA A 570 13.93 -15.52 9.24
N LYS A 571 13.38 -14.59 10.03
CA LYS A 571 14.12 -13.60 10.84
C LYS A 571 14.46 -14.10 12.26
N TRP A 572 14.08 -15.33 12.62
CA TRP A 572 14.41 -15.90 13.93
C TRP A 572 15.86 -16.37 13.99
N THR A 573 16.46 -16.30 15.17
CA THR A 573 17.80 -16.87 15.41
C THR A 573 17.77 -18.39 15.38
N ASP A 574 18.90 -19.03 15.09
CA ASP A 574 18.99 -20.51 15.08
C ASP A 574 18.60 -21.14 16.42
N GLY A 575 18.93 -20.46 17.53
CA GLY A 575 18.52 -20.88 18.87
C GLY A 575 16.99 -20.82 19.05
N GLN A 576 16.33 -19.79 18.54
CA GLN A 576 14.87 -19.67 18.58
C GLN A 576 14.19 -20.75 17.73
N LYS A 577 14.70 -21.01 16.52
CA LYS A 577 14.19 -22.09 15.65
C LYS A 577 14.34 -23.46 16.32
N THR A 578 15.53 -23.76 16.87
CA THR A 578 15.79 -25.00 17.60
C THR A 578 14.82 -25.22 18.77
N LEU A 579 14.55 -24.16 19.55
CA LEU A 579 13.60 -24.23 20.66
C LEU A 579 12.16 -24.38 20.20
N ALA A 580 11.77 -23.74 19.10
CA ALA A 580 10.43 -23.90 18.53
C ALA A 580 10.18 -25.31 17.99
N GLU A 581 11.16 -25.88 17.28
CA GLU A 581 11.12 -27.27 16.82
C GLU A 581 11.10 -28.27 17.99
N GLU A 582 11.89 -28.03 19.04
CA GLU A 582 11.85 -28.86 20.25
C GLU A 582 10.48 -28.80 20.92
N PHE A 583 9.88 -27.61 21.00
CA PHE A 583 8.54 -27.46 21.53
C PHE A 583 7.50 -28.19 20.67
N TYR A 584 7.60 -28.02 19.34
CA TYR A 584 6.75 -28.70 18.38
C TYR A 584 6.76 -30.22 18.59
N ARG A 585 7.95 -30.84 18.69
CA ARG A 585 8.12 -32.28 18.92
C ARG A 585 7.42 -32.73 20.21
N GLN A 586 7.67 -32.05 21.33
CA GLN A 586 7.05 -32.39 22.62
C GLN A 586 5.52 -32.26 22.59
N VAL A 587 4.99 -31.29 21.84
CA VAL A 587 3.55 -31.14 21.64
C VAL A 587 3.00 -32.32 20.82
N ILE A 588 3.63 -32.68 19.70
CA ILE A 588 3.22 -33.82 18.86
C ILE A 588 3.18 -35.11 19.68
N ASP A 589 4.25 -35.43 20.41
CA ASP A 589 4.34 -36.65 21.24
C ASP A 589 3.18 -36.74 22.27
N TYR A 590 2.85 -35.60 22.88
CA TYR A 590 1.71 -35.52 23.79
C TYR A 590 0.38 -35.70 23.05
N LEU A 591 0.21 -35.06 21.90
CA LEU A 591 -1.02 -35.17 21.11
C LEU A 591 -1.27 -36.61 20.65
N GLU A 592 -0.23 -37.38 20.32
CA GLU A 592 -0.33 -38.79 19.94
C GLU A 592 -0.64 -39.71 21.13
N SER A 593 0.12 -39.58 22.22
CA SER A 593 0.07 -40.50 23.35
C SER A 593 -1.14 -40.31 24.28
N ALA A 594 -1.63 -39.08 24.41
CA ALA A 594 -2.68 -38.75 25.35
C ALA A 594 -4.06 -39.22 24.87
N THR A 595 -5.01 -39.41 25.79
CA THR A 595 -6.41 -39.74 25.42
C THR A 595 -7.25 -38.48 25.24
N GLY A 596 -8.36 -38.56 24.49
CA GLY A 596 -9.29 -37.43 24.25
C GLY A 596 -9.13 -36.74 22.89
N SER A 597 -9.95 -35.72 22.63
CA SER A 597 -9.92 -34.98 21.35
C SER A 597 -8.70 -34.05 21.26
N TYR A 598 -8.17 -33.87 20.04
CA TYR A 598 -7.05 -32.96 19.79
C TYR A 598 -7.34 -31.52 20.24
N GLU A 599 -8.56 -31.03 20.02
CA GLU A 599 -8.99 -29.71 20.49
C GLU A 599 -8.84 -29.57 22.01
N LYS A 600 -9.31 -30.56 22.79
CA LYS A 600 -9.18 -30.52 24.24
C LYS A 600 -7.72 -30.58 24.66
N LYS A 601 -6.92 -31.47 24.06
CA LYS A 601 -5.49 -31.60 24.36
C LYS A 601 -4.72 -30.30 24.10
N MET A 602 -4.94 -29.66 22.95
CA MET A 602 -4.31 -28.37 22.62
C MET A 602 -4.72 -27.24 23.58
N LYS A 603 -6.01 -27.17 23.95
CA LYS A 603 -6.51 -26.21 24.94
C LYS A 603 -5.89 -26.45 26.33
N ASP A 604 -5.79 -27.71 26.76
CA ASP A 604 -5.17 -28.07 28.03
C ASP A 604 -3.67 -27.65 28.05
N ILE A 605 -2.94 -27.77 26.92
CA ILE A 605 -1.57 -27.25 26.76
C ILE A 605 -1.53 -25.73 26.91
N VAL A 606 -2.42 -24.99 26.23
CA VAL A 606 -2.47 -23.52 26.32
C VAL A 606 -2.75 -23.08 27.75
N ASP A 607 -3.70 -23.71 28.43
CA ASP A 607 -4.04 -23.41 29.83
C ASP A 607 -2.86 -23.69 30.77
N ALA A 608 -2.15 -24.80 30.57
CA ALA A 608 -0.97 -25.14 31.35
C ALA A 608 0.18 -24.13 31.09
N TYR A 609 0.39 -23.76 29.82
CA TYR A 609 1.40 -22.77 29.42
C TYR A 609 1.16 -21.39 30.03
N GLN A 610 -0.09 -20.96 30.09
CA GLN A 610 -0.46 -19.69 30.72
C GLN A 610 -0.16 -19.70 32.23
N LYS A 611 -0.35 -20.84 32.90
CA LYS A 611 -0.10 -21.02 34.34
C LYS A 611 1.38 -21.26 34.68
N ALA A 612 2.15 -21.83 33.76
CA ALA A 612 3.56 -22.13 33.97
C ALA A 612 4.37 -20.84 34.25
N PRO A 613 5.23 -20.83 35.28
CA PRO A 613 6.09 -19.69 35.57
C PRO A 613 7.23 -19.57 34.53
N ARG A 614 7.90 -18.42 34.46
CA ARG A 614 9.17 -18.30 33.72
C ARG A 614 10.32 -18.83 34.58
N PHE A 615 11.42 -19.22 33.96
CA PHE A 615 12.67 -19.50 34.69
C PHE A 615 13.29 -18.18 35.13
N LEU A 616 13.77 -18.13 36.38
CA LEU A 616 14.46 -16.95 36.90
C LEU A 616 15.74 -16.71 36.12
N ALA A 617 15.98 -15.45 35.78
CA ALA A 617 17.25 -15.01 35.23
C ALA A 617 18.39 -15.15 36.26
N GLY A 618 19.61 -15.41 35.79
CA GLY A 618 20.82 -15.61 36.62
C GLY A 618 20.95 -17.03 37.18
N ARG A 619 20.07 -17.95 36.77
CA ARG A 619 20.09 -19.38 37.11
C ARG A 619 20.18 -20.23 35.85
N ASN A 620 20.53 -21.50 36.03
CA ASN A 620 20.47 -22.50 34.95
C ASN A 620 19.04 -22.59 34.38
N GLN A 621 18.92 -22.56 33.06
CA GLN A 621 17.64 -22.53 32.33
C GLN A 621 17.04 -23.93 32.14
N ASN A 622 16.88 -24.67 33.23
CA ASN A 622 16.21 -25.97 33.29
C ASN A 622 15.30 -26.03 34.53
N ALA A 623 14.30 -26.91 34.53
CA ALA A 623 13.27 -26.94 35.56
C ALA A 623 13.79 -27.33 36.96
N ASP A 624 14.74 -28.25 37.04
CA ASP A 624 15.26 -28.79 38.32
C ASP A 624 16.02 -27.74 39.14
N GLU A 625 16.55 -26.71 38.49
CA GLU A 625 17.33 -25.63 39.11
C GLU A 625 16.46 -24.42 39.52
N GLN A 626 15.14 -24.52 39.32
CA GLN A 626 14.20 -23.45 39.63
C GLN A 626 13.54 -23.61 41.01
N PRO A 627 13.16 -22.51 41.67
CA PRO A 627 12.43 -22.58 42.94
C PRO A 627 11.08 -23.28 42.78
N VAL A 628 10.72 -24.14 43.74
CA VAL A 628 9.38 -24.76 43.78
C VAL A 628 8.35 -23.69 44.12
N VAL A 629 7.30 -23.55 43.29
CA VAL A 629 6.18 -22.63 43.51
C VAL A 629 4.92 -23.44 43.73
N GLU A 630 4.29 -23.28 44.90
CA GLU A 630 3.06 -24.02 45.22
C GLU A 630 1.93 -23.69 44.21
N GLY A 631 1.38 -24.75 43.59
CA GLY A 631 0.29 -24.64 42.62
C GLY A 631 0.71 -24.13 41.23
N ALA A 632 1.99 -24.28 40.86
CA ALA A 632 2.49 -24.01 39.52
C ALA A 632 3.51 -25.09 39.12
N ASP A 633 3.42 -25.56 37.87
CA ASP A 633 4.29 -26.59 37.32
C ASP A 633 5.11 -26.02 36.16
N TYR A 634 6.39 -26.38 36.11
CA TYR A 634 7.31 -26.01 35.01
C TYR A 634 7.16 -26.92 33.79
N VAL A 635 6.64 -28.13 34.00
CA VAL A 635 6.51 -29.21 33.01
C VAL A 635 5.08 -29.72 33.03
N PHE A 636 4.50 -29.96 31.85
CA PHE A 636 3.15 -30.52 31.70
C PHE A 636 3.20 -31.76 30.82
N ASN A 637 2.93 -32.94 31.40
CA ASN A 637 2.87 -34.22 30.67
C ASN A 637 4.06 -34.45 29.72
N GLY A 638 5.29 -34.15 30.19
CA GLY A 638 6.52 -34.27 29.40
C GLY A 638 6.93 -33.01 28.63
N ILE A 639 6.05 -32.01 28.51
CA ILE A 639 6.32 -30.75 27.81
C ILE A 639 6.97 -29.73 28.76
N GLN A 640 8.16 -29.23 28.42
CA GLN A 640 8.94 -28.26 29.19
C GLN A 640 8.41 -26.82 29.03
N LEU A 641 7.15 -26.57 29.41
CA LEU A 641 6.44 -25.30 29.16
C LEU A 641 7.24 -24.05 29.55
N SER A 642 7.82 -24.03 30.74
CA SER A 642 8.56 -22.86 31.25
C SER A 642 9.84 -22.57 30.47
N LYS A 643 10.50 -23.58 29.90
CA LYS A 643 11.67 -23.41 29.04
C LYS A 643 11.31 -22.57 27.80
N PHE A 644 10.27 -22.99 27.09
CA PHE A 644 9.82 -22.32 25.87
C PHE A 644 9.19 -20.94 26.15
N LYS A 645 8.44 -20.83 27.25
CA LYS A 645 7.90 -19.55 27.71
C LYS A 645 8.99 -18.55 28.00
N THR A 646 10.02 -18.96 28.73
CA THR A 646 11.15 -18.08 29.08
C THR A 646 11.93 -17.65 27.86
N ALA A 647 12.05 -18.52 26.85
CA ALA A 647 12.66 -18.22 25.55
C ALA A 647 11.84 -17.26 24.65
N GLY A 648 10.70 -16.76 25.12
CA GLY A 648 9.89 -15.77 24.41
C GLY A 648 8.85 -16.36 23.45
N LEU A 649 8.80 -17.68 23.28
CA LEU A 649 7.79 -18.31 22.44
C LEU A 649 6.38 -18.04 23.00
N VAL A 650 5.40 -18.00 22.11
CA VAL A 650 3.99 -17.83 22.44
C VAL A 650 3.20 -18.91 21.72
N ILE A 651 2.22 -19.51 22.39
CA ILE A 651 1.31 -20.47 21.77
C ILE A 651 -0.12 -19.99 21.75
N THR A 652 -0.82 -20.29 20.67
CA THR A 652 -2.25 -19.95 20.52
C THR A 652 -2.99 -21.10 19.85
N TYR A 653 -4.06 -21.57 20.48
CA TYR A 653 -5.01 -22.49 19.85
C TYR A 653 -5.89 -21.72 18.85
N GLN A 654 -6.07 -22.29 17.66
CA GLN A 654 -6.94 -21.72 16.63
C GLN A 654 -7.82 -22.80 16.02
N ASP A 655 -9.12 -22.52 15.93
CA ASP A 655 -10.04 -23.26 15.07
C ASP A 655 -10.05 -22.58 13.70
N LEU A 656 -9.60 -23.30 12.68
CA LEU A 656 -9.49 -22.77 11.32
C LEU A 656 -10.82 -22.88 10.55
N GLY A 657 -11.86 -23.47 11.16
CA GLY A 657 -13.15 -23.64 10.51
C GLY A 657 -13.05 -24.55 9.29
N THR A 658 -13.74 -24.20 8.21
CA THR A 658 -13.65 -24.87 6.90
C THR A 658 -13.07 -23.89 5.89
N PHE A 659 -12.03 -24.31 5.16
CA PHE A 659 -11.32 -23.46 4.21
C PHE A 659 -10.84 -24.24 2.98
N LYS A 660 -10.49 -23.50 1.93
CA LYS A 660 -9.98 -23.99 0.64
C LYS A 660 -8.58 -23.44 0.37
N ASN A 661 -7.97 -23.90 -0.72
CA ASN A 661 -6.69 -23.41 -1.23
C ASN A 661 -6.62 -21.88 -1.36
N GLY A 662 -5.44 -21.31 -1.10
CA GLY A 662 -5.14 -19.88 -1.11
C GLY A 662 -5.32 -19.17 0.24
N SER A 663 -5.52 -19.89 1.34
CA SER A 663 -5.89 -19.29 2.63
C SER A 663 -4.71 -19.00 3.57
N TYR A 664 -3.60 -19.74 3.46
CA TYR A 664 -2.53 -19.71 4.47
C TYR A 664 -1.09 -19.72 3.91
N GLY A 665 -0.92 -19.59 2.59
CA GLY A 665 0.37 -19.48 1.90
C GLY A 665 0.90 -20.82 1.39
N ASP A 666 1.81 -20.78 0.41
CA ASP A 666 2.16 -21.93 -0.43
C ASP A 666 2.66 -23.16 0.37
N ALA A 667 3.51 -22.96 1.37
CA ALA A 667 4.03 -24.06 2.20
C ALA A 667 2.93 -24.75 3.02
N PHE A 668 1.94 -23.99 3.49
CA PHE A 668 0.79 -24.53 4.21
C PHE A 668 -0.18 -25.22 3.28
N ASP A 669 -0.49 -24.57 2.16
CA ASP A 669 -1.41 -25.09 1.17
C ASP A 669 -0.89 -26.40 0.56
N ALA A 670 0.42 -26.55 0.34
CA ALA A 670 1.03 -27.80 -0.16
C ALA A 670 0.83 -28.98 0.80
N VAL A 671 1.07 -28.78 2.10
CA VAL A 671 0.87 -29.83 3.12
C VAL A 671 -0.60 -30.22 3.22
N VAL A 672 -1.49 -29.23 3.30
CA VAL A 672 -2.93 -29.50 3.41
C VAL A 672 -3.49 -30.17 2.15
N HIS A 673 -2.99 -29.78 0.97
CA HIS A 673 -3.34 -30.40 -0.28
C HIS A 673 -2.95 -31.89 -0.30
N ALA A 674 -1.72 -32.23 0.08
CA ALA A 674 -1.27 -33.63 0.14
C ALA A 674 -2.11 -34.48 1.10
N ILE A 675 -2.50 -33.93 2.26
CA ILE A 675 -3.41 -34.60 3.21
C ILE A 675 -4.80 -34.83 2.59
N TRP A 676 -5.33 -33.84 1.88
CA TRP A 676 -6.62 -33.95 1.19
C TRP A 676 -6.57 -34.95 0.02
N GLU A 677 -5.50 -34.95 -0.79
CA GLU A 677 -5.35 -35.88 -1.92
C GLU A 677 -5.28 -37.34 -1.48
N ALA A 678 -4.69 -37.61 -0.32
CA ALA A 678 -4.60 -38.97 0.23
C ALA A 678 -5.97 -39.55 0.62
N ASP A 679 -6.88 -38.71 1.14
CA ASP A 679 -8.23 -39.10 1.55
C ASP A 679 -9.21 -37.90 1.47
N PRO A 680 -9.79 -37.63 0.27
CA PRO A 680 -10.51 -36.38 -0.01
C PRO A 680 -11.89 -36.29 0.66
N ASP A 681 -12.46 -37.40 1.11
CA ASP A 681 -13.73 -37.47 1.87
C ASP A 681 -13.56 -37.98 3.31
N SER A 682 -12.34 -37.88 3.86
CA SER A 682 -12.05 -38.33 5.22
C SER A 682 -12.89 -37.62 6.28
N GLU A 683 -13.55 -38.39 7.14
CA GLU A 683 -14.17 -37.90 8.38
C GLU A 683 -13.30 -38.20 9.63
N THR A 684 -12.09 -38.75 9.43
CA THR A 684 -11.18 -39.11 10.52
C THR A 684 -10.10 -38.03 10.70
N PRO A 685 -9.87 -37.53 11.92
CA PRO A 685 -8.82 -36.54 12.15
C PRO A 685 -7.42 -37.10 11.88
N TYR A 686 -6.60 -36.32 11.19
CA TYR A 686 -5.18 -36.58 10.88
C TYR A 686 -4.29 -35.54 11.57
N LEU A 687 -3.32 -36.00 12.37
CA LEU A 687 -2.29 -35.15 12.96
C LEU A 687 -1.08 -35.12 12.02
N TYR A 688 -0.70 -33.93 11.57
CA TYR A 688 0.51 -33.74 10.77
C TYR A 688 1.73 -33.53 11.66
N GLY A 689 2.89 -34.04 11.22
CA GLY A 689 4.20 -33.67 11.77
C GLY A 689 5.02 -34.81 12.36
N HIS A 690 4.55 -36.06 12.27
CA HIS A 690 5.30 -37.25 12.67
C HIS A 690 4.95 -38.44 11.77
N GLU A 691 5.86 -38.80 10.86
CA GLU A 691 5.75 -39.89 9.90
C GLU A 691 7.05 -40.71 9.90
N ASP A 692 6.98 -42.05 9.89
CA ASP A 692 8.13 -42.95 9.80
C ASP A 692 9.30 -42.69 10.79
N GLU A 693 8.98 -42.32 12.04
CA GLU A 693 9.94 -41.96 13.10
C GLU A 693 10.72 -40.63 12.87
N GLU A 694 10.32 -39.84 11.87
CA GLU A 694 10.87 -38.50 11.60
C GLU A 694 9.83 -37.40 11.85
N TYR A 695 10.28 -36.25 12.36
CA TYR A 695 9.43 -35.08 12.58
C TYR A 695 9.48 -34.14 11.38
N GLN A 696 8.29 -33.72 10.91
CA GLN A 696 8.14 -32.73 9.86
C GLN A 696 7.55 -31.44 10.42
N TYR A 697 8.15 -30.30 10.09
CA TYR A 697 7.71 -28.99 10.59
C TYR A 697 6.91 -28.24 9.52
N LEU A 698 5.68 -27.84 9.86
CA LEU A 698 4.92 -26.90 9.04
C LEU A 698 5.22 -25.47 9.49
N VAL A 699 5.97 -24.73 8.67
CA VAL A 699 6.45 -23.37 8.95
C VAL A 699 5.96 -22.41 7.89
N THR A 700 5.41 -21.27 8.31
CA THR A 700 5.03 -20.15 7.43
C THR A 700 5.57 -18.84 7.98
N THR A 701 5.39 -17.73 7.28
CA THR A 701 5.68 -16.38 7.79
C THR A 701 4.96 -16.04 9.10
N ARG A 702 3.95 -16.82 9.49
CA ARG A 702 3.19 -16.62 10.73
C ARG A 702 3.76 -17.36 11.95
N GLY A 703 4.62 -18.36 11.76
CA GLY A 703 5.14 -19.22 12.82
C GLY A 703 5.18 -20.70 12.47
N TYR A 704 5.33 -21.55 13.51
CA TYR A 704 5.27 -23.01 13.40
C TYR A 704 3.86 -23.51 13.72
N HIS A 705 3.35 -24.41 12.90
CA HIS A 705 1.96 -24.87 12.93
C HIS A 705 1.86 -26.34 13.34
N VAL A 706 1.49 -26.61 14.58
CA VAL A 706 1.07 -27.96 14.99
C VAL A 706 -0.34 -28.16 14.47
N TYR A 707 -0.48 -28.89 13.37
CA TYR A 707 -1.68 -28.92 12.54
C TYR A 707 -2.43 -30.25 12.65
N VAL A 708 -3.75 -30.17 12.79
CA VAL A 708 -4.65 -31.33 12.74
C VAL A 708 -5.74 -31.07 11.71
N ASN A 709 -5.75 -31.87 10.64
CA ASN A 709 -6.87 -31.94 9.73
C ASN A 709 -8.00 -32.69 10.45
N LYS A 710 -9.16 -32.07 10.65
CA LYS A 710 -10.31 -32.72 11.31
C LYS A 710 -11.10 -33.57 10.32
N LYS A 711 -11.26 -33.07 9.09
CA LYS A 711 -11.92 -33.77 7.99
C LYS A 711 -11.64 -33.11 6.64
N SER A 712 -11.76 -33.91 5.59
CA SER A 712 -11.65 -33.52 4.19
C SER A 712 -13.03 -33.53 3.53
N ILE A 713 -13.23 -32.65 2.54
CA ILE A 713 -14.47 -32.56 1.77
C ILE A 713 -14.13 -32.75 0.30
N ASP A 714 -14.69 -33.80 -0.32
CA ASP A 714 -14.42 -34.15 -1.71
C ASP A 714 -14.83 -33.01 -2.65
N ILE A 715 -14.14 -32.95 -3.79
CA ILE A 715 -14.41 -31.96 -4.81
C ILE A 715 -15.84 -32.14 -5.35
N PRO A 716 -16.66 -31.07 -5.40
CA PRO A 716 -18.02 -31.18 -5.92
C PRO A 716 -18.04 -31.71 -7.36
N LYS A 717 -18.89 -32.71 -7.60
CA LYS A 717 -19.07 -33.37 -8.89
C LYS A 717 -20.51 -33.22 -9.37
N TRP A 718 -20.71 -32.94 -10.66
CA TRP A 718 -22.01 -32.93 -11.33
C TRP A 718 -22.20 -34.23 -12.14
N LYS A 719 -23.45 -34.56 -12.49
CA LYS A 719 -23.79 -35.78 -13.23
C LYS A 719 -24.01 -35.50 -14.72
N ASP A 720 -23.37 -36.30 -15.56
CA ASP A 720 -23.57 -36.34 -17.01
C ASP A 720 -24.01 -37.76 -17.40
N GLY A 721 -25.33 -37.99 -17.45
CA GLY A 721 -25.87 -39.34 -17.47
C GLY A 721 -25.48 -40.12 -16.21
N ASP A 722 -24.75 -41.23 -16.38
CA ASP A 722 -24.24 -42.07 -15.29
C ASP A 722 -22.84 -41.66 -14.81
N GLU A 723 -22.16 -40.75 -15.53
CA GLU A 723 -20.81 -40.29 -15.17
C GLU A 723 -20.85 -39.12 -14.18
N LYS A 724 -19.86 -39.05 -13.30
CA LYS A 724 -19.61 -37.90 -12.41
C LYS A 724 -18.42 -37.11 -12.92
N LYS A 725 -18.61 -35.82 -13.18
CA LYS A 725 -17.58 -34.91 -13.70
C LYS A 725 -17.36 -33.74 -12.74
N VAL A 726 -16.14 -33.21 -12.71
CA VAL A 726 -15.81 -31.99 -11.96
C VAL A 726 -15.97 -30.78 -12.88
N LEU A 727 -15.27 -30.82 -14.01
CA LEU A 727 -15.27 -29.73 -14.99
C LEU A 727 -16.51 -29.79 -15.91
N PRO A 728 -17.04 -28.64 -16.36
CA PRO A 728 -18.08 -28.61 -17.39
C PRO A 728 -17.50 -28.99 -18.77
N THR A 729 -18.34 -29.54 -19.65
CA THR A 729 -17.96 -29.78 -21.06
C THR A 729 -18.26 -28.55 -21.92
N LEU A 730 -17.62 -28.43 -23.09
CA LEU A 730 -17.85 -27.32 -24.02
C LEU A 730 -19.33 -27.20 -24.40
N GLU A 731 -19.98 -28.33 -24.71
CA GLU A 731 -21.41 -28.36 -25.04
C GLU A 731 -22.27 -27.73 -23.94
N LYS A 732 -22.00 -28.05 -22.67
CA LYS A 732 -22.76 -27.50 -21.53
C LYS A 732 -22.47 -26.03 -21.30
N VAL A 733 -21.22 -25.60 -21.51
CA VAL A 733 -20.85 -24.18 -21.48
C VAL A 733 -21.59 -23.40 -22.56
N LYS A 734 -21.64 -23.91 -23.80
CA LYS A 734 -22.39 -23.27 -24.90
C LYS A 734 -23.87 -23.12 -24.58
N VAL A 735 -24.50 -24.17 -24.02
CA VAL A 735 -25.90 -24.11 -23.57
C VAL A 735 -26.09 -23.04 -22.50
N TYR A 736 -25.19 -22.97 -21.52
CA TYR A 736 -25.23 -21.95 -20.46
C TYR A 736 -25.07 -20.53 -20.98
N LEU A 737 -24.12 -20.28 -21.89
CA LEU A 737 -23.89 -18.97 -22.48
C LEU A 737 -25.08 -18.51 -23.35
N ASN A 738 -25.75 -19.43 -24.04
CA ASN A 738 -26.95 -19.11 -24.81
C ASN A 738 -28.17 -18.85 -23.90
N ASN A 739 -28.36 -19.65 -22.84
CA ASN A 739 -29.43 -19.46 -21.87
C ASN A 739 -29.08 -20.10 -20.51
N GLU A 740 -28.65 -19.28 -19.55
CA GLU A 740 -28.34 -19.72 -18.18
C GLU A 740 -29.53 -20.38 -17.45
N ASN A 741 -30.76 -20.15 -17.91
CA ASN A 741 -31.99 -20.69 -17.34
C ASN A 741 -32.52 -21.93 -18.08
N ASP A 742 -31.72 -22.51 -18.98
CA ASP A 742 -32.07 -23.75 -19.65
C ASP A 742 -32.33 -24.88 -18.62
N LYS A 743 -33.41 -25.63 -18.84
CA LYS A 743 -33.86 -26.68 -17.92
C LYS A 743 -32.92 -27.90 -17.87
N SER A 744 -32.05 -28.05 -18.87
CA SER A 744 -31.02 -29.09 -18.91
C SER A 744 -29.84 -28.80 -17.97
N LEU A 745 -29.72 -27.57 -17.46
CA LEU A 745 -28.62 -27.15 -16.58
C LEU A 745 -28.99 -27.36 -15.12
N THR A 746 -28.39 -28.37 -14.48
CA THR A 746 -28.57 -28.61 -13.03
C THR A 746 -27.83 -27.56 -12.20
N SER A 747 -28.20 -27.42 -10.93
CA SER A 747 -27.54 -26.49 -9.99
C SER A 747 -26.05 -26.81 -9.82
N GLU A 748 -25.69 -28.10 -9.79
CA GLU A 748 -24.30 -28.55 -9.68
C GLU A 748 -23.49 -28.22 -10.93
N LEU A 749 -24.05 -28.40 -12.13
CA LEU A 749 -23.40 -28.02 -13.39
C LEU A 749 -23.23 -26.50 -13.48
N LYS A 750 -24.25 -25.72 -13.13
CA LYS A 750 -24.12 -24.25 -13.06
C LYS A 750 -23.01 -23.83 -12.10
N THR A 751 -22.91 -24.49 -10.95
CA THR A 751 -21.83 -24.26 -9.98
C THR A 751 -20.46 -24.59 -10.58
N ALA A 752 -20.32 -25.70 -11.33
CA ALA A 752 -19.08 -26.03 -12.01
C ALA A 752 -18.68 -24.97 -13.06
N ILE A 753 -19.65 -24.50 -13.86
CA ILE A 753 -19.42 -23.44 -14.86
C ILE A 753 -18.99 -22.13 -14.20
N THR A 754 -19.70 -21.69 -13.15
CA THR A 754 -19.38 -20.42 -12.46
C THR A 754 -18.10 -20.49 -11.63
N THR A 755 -17.71 -21.68 -11.17
CA THR A 755 -16.47 -21.88 -10.40
C THR A 755 -15.25 -21.96 -11.31
N TYR A 756 -15.29 -22.74 -12.38
CA TYR A 756 -14.09 -23.06 -13.16
C TYR A 756 -13.97 -22.25 -14.46
N PHE A 757 -15.05 -22.11 -15.22
CA PHE A 757 -15.02 -21.48 -16.56
C PHE A 757 -15.18 -19.95 -16.50
N GLN A 758 -16.22 -19.47 -15.80
CA GLN A 758 -16.59 -18.05 -15.81
C GLN A 758 -15.46 -17.11 -15.34
N PRO A 759 -14.67 -17.43 -14.30
CA PRO A 759 -13.57 -16.56 -13.88
C PRO A 759 -12.50 -16.39 -14.97
N ILE A 760 -12.17 -17.47 -15.68
CA ILE A 760 -11.22 -17.42 -16.81
C ILE A 760 -11.81 -16.55 -17.92
N LYS A 761 -13.09 -16.77 -18.28
CA LYS A 761 -13.74 -16.01 -19.36
C LYS A 761 -13.78 -14.52 -19.06
N ASN A 762 -14.16 -14.17 -17.83
CA ASN A 762 -14.24 -12.78 -17.40
C ASN A 762 -12.89 -12.07 -17.48
N GLU A 763 -11.81 -12.74 -17.06
CA GLU A 763 -10.46 -12.19 -17.14
C GLU A 763 -9.99 -12.06 -18.61
N PHE A 764 -10.26 -13.08 -19.43
CA PHE A 764 -9.86 -13.10 -20.83
C PHE A 764 -10.60 -12.06 -21.68
N SER A 765 -11.88 -11.80 -21.40
CA SER A 765 -12.64 -10.67 -21.98
C SER A 765 -12.44 -9.34 -21.24
N GLY A 766 -11.63 -9.35 -20.18
CA GLY A 766 -11.41 -8.22 -19.29
C GLY A 766 -10.48 -7.17 -19.91
N SER A 767 -10.47 -5.98 -19.30
CA SER A 767 -9.70 -4.83 -19.79
C SER A 767 -8.20 -5.12 -19.93
N ASN A 768 -7.62 -5.92 -19.03
CA ASN A 768 -6.18 -6.20 -19.03
C ASN A 768 -5.78 -7.05 -20.24
N ASN A 769 -6.47 -8.17 -20.51
CA ASN A 769 -6.14 -8.98 -21.69
C ASN A 769 -6.45 -8.23 -23.00
N VAL A 770 -7.53 -7.45 -23.04
CA VAL A 770 -7.83 -6.60 -24.22
C VAL A 770 -6.77 -5.53 -24.44
N ALA A 771 -6.24 -4.92 -23.38
CA ALA A 771 -5.12 -3.98 -23.47
C ALA A 771 -3.86 -4.70 -23.96
N ARG A 772 -3.51 -5.85 -23.37
CA ARG A 772 -2.38 -6.70 -23.79
C ARG A 772 -2.45 -7.02 -25.28
N LEU A 773 -3.59 -7.51 -25.76
CA LEU A 773 -3.81 -7.85 -27.18
C LEU A 773 -3.75 -6.62 -28.07
N THR A 774 -4.34 -5.50 -27.65
CA THR A 774 -4.31 -4.23 -28.40
C THR A 774 -2.87 -3.74 -28.55
N TYR A 775 -2.10 -3.66 -27.47
CA TYR A 775 -0.71 -3.18 -27.52
C TYR A 775 0.22 -4.16 -28.24
N SER A 776 -0.01 -5.47 -28.11
CA SER A 776 0.69 -6.49 -28.90
C SER A 776 0.44 -6.30 -30.40
N ALA A 777 -0.81 -6.03 -30.80
CA ALA A 777 -1.12 -5.76 -32.20
C ALA A 777 -0.46 -4.45 -32.69
N LEU A 778 -0.48 -3.39 -31.89
CA LEU A 778 0.22 -2.14 -32.23
C LEU A 778 1.72 -2.39 -32.45
N LYS A 779 2.37 -3.23 -31.62
CA LYS A 779 3.79 -3.56 -31.77
C LYS A 779 4.13 -4.20 -33.12
N GLU A 780 3.18 -4.87 -33.77
CA GLU A 780 3.37 -5.51 -35.08
C GLU A 780 3.22 -4.55 -36.27
N PHE A 781 2.82 -3.29 -36.05
CA PHE A 781 2.59 -2.34 -37.13
C PHE A 781 3.90 -1.86 -37.75
N GLN A 782 3.85 -1.46 -39.02
CA GLN A 782 4.93 -0.72 -39.64
C GLN A 782 4.73 0.77 -39.39
N TYR A 783 5.71 1.41 -38.76
CA TYR A 783 5.64 2.81 -38.35
C TYR A 783 6.51 3.72 -39.22
N ASP A 784 5.99 4.91 -39.50
CA ASP A 784 6.70 6.04 -40.10
C ASP A 784 6.47 7.28 -39.23
N PHE A 785 7.35 7.47 -38.25
CA PHE A 785 7.35 8.63 -37.36
C PHE A 785 7.89 9.84 -38.11
N LYS A 786 7.10 10.93 -38.13
CA LYS A 786 7.50 12.21 -38.74
C LYS A 786 7.85 13.28 -37.71
N ALA A 787 7.40 13.11 -36.48
CA ALA A 787 7.86 13.88 -35.34
C ALA A 787 9.25 13.38 -34.90
N GLU A 788 10.14 14.30 -34.53
CA GLU A 788 11.49 14.01 -34.04
C GLU A 788 11.57 14.11 -32.50
N ASP A 789 10.42 14.15 -31.82
CA ASP A 789 10.34 14.43 -30.37
C ASP A 789 10.60 13.20 -29.48
N PHE A 790 10.64 11.99 -30.03
CA PHE A 790 11.04 10.75 -29.33
C PHE A 790 11.52 9.70 -30.33
N GLU A 791 12.27 8.70 -29.86
CA GLU A 791 12.77 7.63 -30.72
C GLU A 791 11.74 6.50 -30.89
N GLN A 792 11.81 5.79 -32.02
CA GLN A 792 10.96 4.63 -32.27
C GLN A 792 11.12 3.55 -31.17
N ASP A 793 12.33 3.41 -30.64
CA ASP A 793 12.63 2.47 -29.55
C ASP A 793 11.90 2.87 -28.25
N ASP A 794 11.72 4.16 -27.98
CA ASP A 794 10.94 4.63 -26.83
C ASP A 794 9.46 4.25 -26.96
N PHE A 795 8.90 4.37 -28.17
CA PHE A 795 7.53 3.96 -28.44
C PHE A 795 7.34 2.45 -28.23
N PHE A 796 8.28 1.62 -28.69
CA PHE A 796 8.22 0.19 -28.45
C PHE A 796 8.45 -0.19 -26.99
N ARG A 797 9.36 0.50 -26.29
CA ARG A 797 9.55 0.36 -24.84
C ARG A 797 8.25 0.65 -24.08
N TYR A 798 7.52 1.70 -24.45
CA TYR A 798 6.21 2.00 -23.87
C TYR A 798 5.22 0.86 -24.09
N LEU A 799 5.12 0.33 -25.31
CA LEU A 799 4.23 -0.81 -25.60
C LEU A 799 4.61 -2.04 -24.79
N ASP A 800 5.91 -2.34 -24.65
CA ASP A 800 6.40 -3.50 -23.88
C ASP A 800 6.06 -3.39 -22.41
N ILE A 801 6.26 -2.22 -21.80
CA ILE A 801 5.85 -1.97 -20.41
C ILE A 801 4.33 -2.13 -20.24
N GLN A 802 3.53 -1.62 -21.19
CA GLN A 802 2.07 -1.75 -21.12
C GLN A 802 1.60 -3.21 -21.29
N ILE A 803 2.26 -3.99 -22.16
CA ILE A 803 1.99 -5.43 -22.34
C ILE A 803 2.35 -6.17 -21.04
N GLN A 804 3.54 -5.94 -20.49
CA GLN A 804 4.01 -6.58 -19.28
C GLN A 804 3.09 -6.29 -18.09
N ARG A 805 2.73 -5.01 -17.87
CA ARG A 805 1.78 -4.61 -16.82
C ARG A 805 0.41 -5.29 -16.98
N ALA A 806 -0.05 -5.43 -18.23
CA ALA A 806 -1.28 -6.13 -18.50
C ALA A 806 -1.16 -7.64 -18.24
N GLU A 807 -0.02 -8.26 -18.57
CA GLU A 807 0.27 -9.68 -18.32
C GLU A 807 0.41 -10.03 -16.83
N ASP A 808 1.10 -9.19 -16.06
CA ASP A 808 1.27 -9.39 -14.61
C ASP A 808 -0.06 -9.27 -13.86
N ALA A 809 -1.01 -8.51 -14.43
CA ALA A 809 -2.35 -8.40 -13.90
C ALA A 809 -3.30 -9.55 -14.31
N LEU A 810 -2.85 -10.52 -15.12
CA LEU A 810 -3.61 -11.73 -15.48
C LEU A 810 -3.25 -12.90 -14.57
N LYS A 811 -4.28 -13.54 -14.00
CA LYS A 811 -4.13 -14.76 -13.21
C LYS A 811 -3.99 -16.01 -14.09
N TYR A 812 -4.72 -16.07 -15.19
CA TYR A 812 -4.78 -17.20 -16.11
C TYR A 812 -3.91 -16.91 -17.33
N LYS A 813 -2.71 -17.50 -17.35
CA LYS A 813 -1.74 -17.41 -18.44
C LYS A 813 -1.28 -18.78 -18.92
#